data_AF-M3TBJ6-F1
#
_entry.id   AF-M3TBJ6-F1
#
_cell.length_a   1.000
_cell.length_b   1.000
_cell.length_c   1.000
_cell.angle_alpha   90.00
_cell.angle_beta   90.00
_cell.angle_gamma   90.00
#
_symmetry.space_group_name_H-M   'P 1'
#
loop_
_entity.id
_entity.type
_entity.pdbx_description
1 polymer ?
#
loop_
_entity_poly.entity_id
_entity_poly.type
_entity_poly.pdbx_seq_one_letter_code
_entity_poly.pdbx_strand_id
1 'polypeptide(L)'
;MLVLGKDHSLFFEAYNDASDIDGDGVLDLKFKPTIAYYGLFDSALCYSHSGGSGNGDKFTPIGKATSNSAGTYATCSGSWSGNWLNYVTTSRIDALRKVLYGGYRQLDDTSQTVLRRAYIPQDGHSWAKEYTSVAVDGYDIANFTPLSAPANGTRLFFGNVTMTAGTNCSVLSSCSNLPPLLSVVKTADTTTRVWDWASSESPVLNNNTYGRGTRTNYTVQVAVCTTDYHDNDCQAYPNGQYKPVGLLHDFGADDAMLFGLLTGSYNKNMSGGVLRKVVSRFSTEVNANTGVFSANATIVRALDALRIRDYNNGGNGSAYRRGSYRTGIMPEGNYPDWGNPIAEMMYETLRYFAGKAAATAAFTGNNSDTGQNEDANVGLPQPAWDNPYASNSAANAHCASGDQKTNTYVVALASSLPKFEFNVGGKTVSLVPFAKTINGVGTNRSRGSYQPTDAIVDLYVESYSSTGAVFRVNYEADEQGNDFDSDVIVKYDISVASGQLKVVVTPTAQSTGSNQNLGYVISGTNRDGAYLNNNSVAAPAVLPSLSTSSGTTTNYDTYATGLNVTYWSGELTKTTVAIGTANGATNKTTTTAWKASTMMPAWTDRTILIPAVPGTGTGLRSFTYKNLADRTYDGKPLQTNLDADKVDFLKGDASKESSLYRKRSAANALEGATGDYATFKANQARVAPMVYVGANDGMLHGFNANTGKETFAFIPTAVIPNLYQLARSTYNDASASLHTYYVDGSPVIADVFFGQQWRKVLIGTLRGGGREVFALDITDPTSPKLLWEFTGADIRTNPANGSAQGVTNSRSDSTLGNSFGTPLV
;
A
#
# COMPACT_ATOMS: atom_id res chain seq x y z
N MET A 1 2.27 -25.11 13.16
CA MET A 1 2.05 -23.82 13.85
C MET A 1 1.43 -22.87 12.85
N LEU A 2 0.32 -22.23 13.20
CA LEU A 2 -0.21 -21.10 12.44
C LEU A 2 0.52 -19.84 12.88
N VAL A 3 1.14 -19.13 11.93
CA VAL A 3 1.77 -17.83 12.16
C VAL A 3 0.94 -16.78 11.43
N LEU A 4 0.27 -15.91 12.17
CA LEU A 4 -0.76 -15.04 11.63
C LEU A 4 -0.54 -13.59 12.06
N GLY A 5 -0.49 -12.69 11.07
CA GLY A 5 -0.36 -11.26 11.32
C GLY A 5 -1.61 -10.67 11.98
N LYS A 6 -1.41 -9.66 12.84
CA LYS A 6 -2.47 -8.84 13.45
C LYS A 6 -2.54 -7.50 12.71
N ASP A 7 -2.41 -7.50 11.40
CA ASP A 7 -2.30 -6.26 10.64
C ASP A 7 -3.67 -5.58 10.51
N HIS A 8 -3.74 -4.26 10.66
CA HIS A 8 -4.98 -3.49 10.48
C HIS A 8 -5.60 -3.70 9.08
N SER A 9 -4.77 -4.01 8.08
CA SER A 9 -5.25 -4.25 6.72
C SER A 9 -6.12 -5.50 6.57
N LEU A 10 -6.17 -6.37 7.58
CA LEU A 10 -7.13 -7.49 7.62
C LEU A 10 -8.58 -7.00 7.76
N PHE A 11 -8.80 -5.75 8.15
CA PHE A 11 -10.14 -5.17 8.32
C PHE A 11 -10.64 -4.44 7.06
N PHE A 12 -9.83 -4.31 6.02
CA PHE A 12 -10.31 -3.86 4.71
C PHE A 12 -11.18 -4.92 4.02
N GLU A 13 -11.89 -4.49 2.99
CA GLU A 13 -12.65 -5.31 2.07
C GLU A 13 -11.79 -6.44 1.47
N ALA A 14 -12.39 -7.62 1.36
CA ALA A 14 -11.78 -8.76 0.69
C ALA A 14 -11.78 -8.59 -0.84
N TYR A 15 -12.79 -7.91 -1.39
CA TYR A 15 -13.00 -7.73 -2.82
C TYR A 15 -12.94 -6.24 -3.19
N ASN A 16 -11.75 -5.76 -3.54
CA ASN A 16 -11.53 -4.38 -3.97
C ASN A 16 -11.83 -4.21 -5.48
N ASP A 17 -11.91 -2.96 -5.96
CA ASP A 17 -12.23 -2.65 -7.36
C ASP A 17 -10.98 -2.73 -8.27
N ALA A 18 -9.93 -3.43 -7.84
CA ALA A 18 -8.59 -3.38 -8.42
C ALA A 18 -7.90 -4.75 -8.54
N SER A 19 -8.64 -5.83 -8.27
CA SER A 19 -8.12 -7.20 -8.33
C SER A 19 -8.74 -7.95 -9.49
N ASP A 20 -7.97 -8.86 -10.07
CA ASP A 20 -8.46 -9.90 -10.97
C ASP A 20 -8.68 -11.17 -10.13
N ILE A 21 -9.92 -11.39 -9.72
CA ILE A 21 -10.38 -12.40 -8.77
C ILE A 21 -10.54 -13.75 -9.48
N ASP A 22 -11.01 -13.77 -10.73
CA ASP A 22 -11.18 -15.00 -11.52
C ASP A 22 -9.96 -15.38 -12.37
N GLY A 23 -8.95 -14.51 -12.43
CA GLY A 23 -7.67 -14.77 -13.10
C GLY A 23 -7.78 -14.71 -14.62
N ASP A 24 -8.79 -14.00 -15.15
CA ASP A 24 -9.03 -13.87 -16.59
C ASP A 24 -8.12 -12.81 -17.27
N GLY A 25 -7.30 -12.11 -16.49
CA GLY A 25 -6.41 -11.04 -16.94
C GLY A 25 -7.10 -9.66 -17.00
N VAL A 26 -8.34 -9.55 -16.53
CA VAL A 26 -9.15 -8.33 -16.53
C VAL A 26 -9.61 -8.01 -15.10
N LEU A 27 -9.29 -6.80 -14.63
CA LEU A 27 -9.69 -6.36 -13.29
C LEU A 27 -11.22 -6.43 -13.08
N ASP A 28 -11.62 -7.00 -11.95
CA ASP A 28 -12.99 -7.07 -11.46
C ASP A 28 -13.41 -5.76 -10.80
N LEU A 29 -13.71 -4.75 -11.62
CA LEU A 29 -14.05 -3.41 -11.12
C LEU A 29 -15.39 -3.36 -10.37
N LYS A 30 -16.23 -4.40 -10.52
CA LYS A 30 -17.62 -4.46 -10.06
C LYS A 30 -17.99 -5.90 -9.74
N PHE A 31 -19.17 -6.08 -9.15
CA PHE A 31 -19.76 -7.41 -8.99
C PHE A 31 -19.90 -8.09 -10.36
N LYS A 32 -19.18 -9.18 -10.57
CA LYS A 32 -19.34 -10.08 -11.71
C LYS A 32 -20.19 -11.27 -11.25
N PRO A 33 -21.44 -11.43 -11.74
CA PRO A 33 -22.28 -12.57 -11.36
C PRO A 33 -21.71 -13.96 -11.70
N THR A 34 -20.65 -14.02 -12.52
CA THR A 34 -19.90 -15.22 -12.88
C THR A 34 -19.00 -15.74 -11.75
N ILE A 35 -18.67 -14.89 -10.77
CA ILE A 35 -17.74 -15.20 -9.69
C ILE A 35 -18.53 -15.65 -8.45
N ALA A 36 -18.10 -16.74 -7.84
CA ALA A 36 -18.58 -17.16 -6.53
C ALA A 36 -17.71 -16.53 -5.44
N TYR A 37 -18.20 -15.45 -4.83
CA TYR A 37 -17.50 -14.73 -3.77
C TYR A 37 -17.62 -15.49 -2.45
N TYR A 38 -16.49 -15.78 -1.83
CA TYR A 38 -16.42 -16.43 -0.51
C TYR A 38 -16.68 -15.42 0.62
N GLY A 39 -17.39 -15.83 1.67
CA GLY A 39 -17.69 -14.95 2.80
C GLY A 39 -18.62 -15.59 3.84
N LEU A 40 -19.32 -14.76 4.60
CA LEU A 40 -20.22 -15.21 5.67
C LEU A 40 -21.45 -15.96 5.14
N PHE A 41 -21.90 -15.61 3.95
CA PHE A 41 -23.11 -16.13 3.33
C PHE A 41 -22.78 -17.33 2.45
N ASP A 42 -23.73 -18.24 2.29
CA ASP A 42 -23.64 -19.25 1.24
C ASP A 42 -24.04 -18.60 -0.08
N SER A 43 -23.11 -18.60 -1.04
CA SER A 43 -23.30 -17.99 -2.35
C SER A 43 -24.43 -18.63 -3.16
N ALA A 44 -24.84 -19.86 -2.83
CA ALA A 44 -25.93 -20.59 -3.48
C ALA A 44 -27.31 -20.36 -2.84
N LEU A 45 -27.43 -19.50 -1.82
CA LEU A 45 -28.69 -19.26 -1.10
C LEU A 45 -29.21 -17.82 -1.25
N CYS A 46 -30.52 -17.70 -1.08
CA CYS A 46 -31.24 -16.44 -0.97
C CYS A 46 -31.60 -16.15 0.48
N TYR A 47 -31.57 -14.87 0.86
CA TYR A 47 -31.74 -14.41 2.22
C TYR A 47 -32.81 -13.32 2.33
N SER A 48 -33.56 -13.36 3.44
CA SER A 48 -34.34 -12.23 3.95
C SER A 48 -33.61 -11.59 5.13
N HIS A 49 -33.86 -10.31 5.40
CA HIS A 49 -33.33 -9.62 6.57
C HIS A 49 -34.49 -9.22 7.49
N SER A 50 -34.28 -9.24 8.81
CA SER A 50 -35.27 -8.81 9.82
C SER A 50 -35.67 -7.32 9.78
N GLY A 51 -35.12 -6.55 8.83
CA GLY A 51 -35.38 -5.11 8.65
C GLY A 51 -34.72 -4.13 9.64
N GLY A 52 -34.10 -4.60 10.73
CA GLY A 52 -33.50 -3.72 11.74
C GLY A 52 -31.98 -3.50 11.62
N SER A 53 -31.43 -2.76 12.59
CA SER A 53 -30.00 -2.44 12.68
C SER A 53 -29.43 -2.67 14.09
N GLY A 54 -30.12 -3.46 14.91
CA GLY A 54 -29.71 -3.87 16.24
C GLY A 54 -28.92 -5.18 16.24
N ASN A 55 -28.40 -5.56 17.41
CA ASN A 55 -27.60 -6.79 17.56
C ASN A 55 -28.40 -8.09 17.46
N GLY A 56 -29.74 -8.04 17.53
CA GLY A 56 -30.62 -9.19 17.31
C GLY A 56 -31.05 -9.37 15.84
N ASP A 57 -30.75 -8.38 14.99
CA ASP A 57 -31.09 -8.40 13.59
C ASP A 57 -30.10 -9.23 12.77
N LYS A 58 -30.63 -9.94 11.77
CA LYS A 58 -29.85 -10.87 10.95
C LYS A 58 -30.50 -11.15 9.61
N PHE A 59 -29.67 -11.64 8.70
CA PHE A 59 -30.07 -12.35 7.50
C PHE A 59 -30.41 -13.82 7.84
N THR A 60 -31.48 -14.33 7.24
CA THR A 60 -31.93 -15.72 7.39
C THR A 60 -32.12 -16.33 6.00
N PRO A 61 -31.57 -17.53 5.72
CA PRO A 61 -31.77 -18.20 4.44
C PRO A 61 -33.25 -18.55 4.25
N ILE A 62 -33.77 -18.32 3.04
CA ILE A 62 -35.18 -18.52 2.69
C ILE A 62 -35.38 -19.42 1.47
N GLY A 63 -34.32 -19.77 0.76
CA GLY A 63 -34.41 -20.59 -0.45
C GLY A 63 -33.05 -20.78 -1.11
N LYS A 64 -32.96 -21.79 -1.98
CA LYS A 64 -31.83 -21.93 -2.90
C LYS A 64 -31.93 -20.87 -3.98
N ALA A 65 -30.80 -20.32 -4.38
CA ALA A 65 -30.73 -19.39 -5.48
C ALA A 65 -30.93 -20.09 -6.82
N THR A 66 -31.55 -19.38 -7.77
CA THR A 66 -31.73 -19.90 -9.12
C THR A 66 -30.41 -19.74 -9.87
N SER A 67 -29.72 -20.87 -10.05
CA SER A 67 -28.49 -20.94 -10.85
C SER A 67 -28.82 -20.90 -12.35
N ASN A 68 -27.96 -20.29 -13.17
CA ASN A 68 -28.08 -20.44 -14.61
C ASN A 68 -27.57 -21.82 -15.10
N SER A 69 -27.57 -22.04 -16.41
CA SER A 69 -27.20 -23.30 -17.06
C SER A 69 -25.79 -23.82 -16.74
N ALA A 70 -24.88 -22.98 -16.25
CA ALA A 70 -23.52 -23.35 -15.84
C ALA A 70 -23.37 -23.57 -14.32
N GLY A 71 -24.45 -23.41 -13.53
CA GLY A 71 -24.46 -23.68 -12.10
C GLY A 71 -23.80 -22.60 -11.22
N THR A 72 -23.32 -21.49 -11.79
CA THR A 72 -22.47 -20.52 -11.08
C THR A 72 -23.14 -19.19 -10.70
N TYR A 73 -24.36 -18.92 -11.18
CA TYR A 73 -24.98 -17.58 -11.15
C TYR A 73 -26.25 -17.60 -10.31
N ALA A 74 -26.10 -17.46 -9.00
CA ALA A 74 -27.16 -17.52 -8.01
C ALA A 74 -27.99 -16.21 -7.99
N THR A 75 -29.10 -16.18 -8.74
CA THR A 75 -30.08 -15.08 -8.66
C THR A 75 -31.12 -15.34 -7.56
N CYS A 76 -31.52 -14.26 -6.91
CA CYS A 76 -32.46 -14.20 -5.82
C CYS A 76 -33.43 -13.03 -6.05
N SER A 77 -34.23 -13.09 -7.12
CA SER A 77 -35.10 -11.97 -7.51
C SER A 77 -35.99 -11.50 -6.35
N GLY A 78 -35.87 -10.22 -5.99
CA GLY A 78 -36.61 -9.60 -4.88
C GLY A 78 -36.15 -10.00 -3.47
N SER A 79 -35.03 -10.71 -3.34
CA SER A 79 -34.41 -11.11 -2.07
C SER A 79 -32.90 -10.84 -2.12
N TRP A 80 -32.19 -11.00 -1.00
CA TRP A 80 -30.74 -10.84 -1.01
C TRP A 80 -30.07 -12.12 -1.50
N SER A 81 -29.19 -12.01 -2.48
CA SER A 81 -28.30 -13.10 -2.91
C SER A 81 -27.12 -13.21 -1.95
N GLY A 82 -26.84 -14.41 -1.44
CA GLY A 82 -25.66 -14.65 -0.61
C GLY A 82 -24.35 -14.32 -1.33
N ASN A 83 -24.28 -14.59 -2.63
CA ASN A 83 -23.10 -14.29 -3.44
C ASN A 83 -22.83 -12.78 -3.51
N TRP A 84 -23.88 -11.99 -3.72
CA TRP A 84 -23.79 -10.53 -3.75
C TRP A 84 -23.46 -9.96 -2.36
N LEU A 85 -24.05 -10.52 -1.29
CA LEU A 85 -23.74 -10.11 0.08
C LEU A 85 -22.27 -10.39 0.44
N ASN A 86 -21.71 -11.52 -0.01
CA ASN A 86 -20.28 -11.82 0.17
C ASN A 86 -19.40 -10.80 -0.54
N TYR A 87 -19.69 -10.47 -1.81
CA TYR A 87 -18.95 -9.44 -2.56
C TYR A 87 -18.92 -8.11 -1.82
N VAL A 88 -20.07 -7.64 -1.33
CA VAL A 88 -20.18 -6.29 -0.80
C VAL A 88 -19.75 -6.17 0.67
N THR A 89 -19.91 -7.21 1.49
CA THR A 89 -19.75 -7.11 2.96
C THR A 89 -18.54 -7.81 3.55
N THR A 90 -17.83 -8.66 2.80
CA THR A 90 -16.76 -9.49 3.37
C THR A 90 -15.48 -8.67 3.60
N SER A 91 -15.00 -8.61 4.84
CA SER A 91 -13.64 -8.18 5.15
C SER A 91 -12.64 -9.33 5.04
N ARG A 92 -11.34 -9.04 4.91
CA ARG A 92 -10.31 -10.09 4.80
C ARG A 92 -10.24 -10.98 6.04
N ILE A 93 -10.41 -10.41 7.23
CA ILE A 93 -10.46 -11.17 8.48
C ILE A 93 -11.69 -12.09 8.53
N ASP A 94 -12.82 -11.67 7.98
CA ASP A 94 -14.02 -12.52 7.92
C ASP A 94 -13.79 -13.75 7.05
N ALA A 95 -13.21 -13.57 5.86
CA ALA A 95 -12.83 -14.68 5.00
C ALA A 95 -11.84 -15.62 5.69
N LEU A 96 -10.81 -15.08 6.36
CA LEU A 96 -9.81 -15.86 7.08
C LEU A 96 -10.44 -16.70 8.21
N ARG A 97 -11.31 -16.10 9.02
CA ARG A 97 -12.03 -16.80 10.11
C ARG A 97 -12.96 -17.88 9.56
N LYS A 98 -13.64 -17.60 8.44
CA LYS A 98 -14.54 -18.55 7.78
C LYS A 98 -13.77 -19.75 7.25
N VAL A 99 -12.66 -19.55 6.55
CA VAL A 99 -11.76 -20.63 6.07
C VAL A 99 -11.22 -21.47 7.23
N LEU A 100 -10.76 -20.83 8.31
CA LEU A 100 -10.08 -21.55 9.38
C LEU A 100 -11.04 -22.35 10.27
N TYR A 101 -12.16 -21.76 10.69
CA TYR A 101 -13.04 -22.37 11.71
C TYR A 101 -14.53 -22.17 11.50
N GLY A 102 -14.96 -21.78 10.29
CA GLY A 102 -16.37 -21.63 9.97
C GLY A 102 -16.95 -20.24 10.29
N GLY A 103 -16.12 -19.29 10.75
CA GLY A 103 -16.46 -17.87 10.89
C GLY A 103 -16.70 -17.44 12.34
N TYR A 104 -16.74 -16.13 12.59
CA TYR A 104 -16.97 -15.58 13.92
C TYR A 104 -18.43 -15.82 14.36
N ARG A 105 -18.63 -16.72 15.34
CA ARG A 105 -19.95 -17.11 15.84
C ARG A 105 -20.38 -16.18 16.98
N GLN A 106 -21.19 -15.17 16.65
CA GLN A 106 -21.80 -14.25 17.63
C GLN A 106 -22.78 -14.98 18.57
N LEU A 107 -23.46 -15.99 18.04
CA LEU A 107 -24.28 -16.92 18.80
C LEU A 107 -23.89 -18.33 18.38
N ASP A 108 -23.55 -19.17 19.35
CA ASP A 108 -23.19 -20.57 19.15
C ASP A 108 -23.78 -21.40 20.30
N ASP A 109 -25.07 -21.73 20.21
CA ASP A 109 -25.74 -22.59 21.19
C ASP A 109 -26.04 -23.97 20.60
N THR A 110 -26.66 -24.88 21.36
CA THR A 110 -26.92 -26.24 20.88
C THR A 110 -28.00 -26.34 19.80
N SER A 111 -28.62 -25.23 19.38
CA SER A 111 -29.78 -25.19 18.45
C SER A 111 -29.57 -24.28 17.24
N GLN A 112 -28.79 -23.22 17.38
CA GLN A 112 -28.56 -22.26 16.30
C GLN A 112 -27.12 -21.74 16.31
N THR A 113 -26.71 -21.28 15.13
CA THR A 113 -25.44 -20.58 14.94
C THR A 113 -25.69 -19.31 14.14
N VAL A 114 -25.19 -18.19 14.63
CA VAL A 114 -25.23 -16.90 13.92
C VAL A 114 -23.81 -16.39 13.75
N LEU A 115 -23.40 -16.22 12.50
CA LEU A 115 -22.13 -15.57 12.17
C LEU A 115 -22.28 -14.06 12.16
N ARG A 116 -21.21 -13.34 12.46
CA ARG A 116 -21.17 -11.88 12.50
C ARG A 116 -19.95 -11.35 11.77
N ARG A 117 -20.16 -10.31 10.95
CA ARG A 117 -19.09 -9.56 10.28
C ARG A 117 -18.19 -8.84 11.30
N ALA A 118 -16.91 -8.71 11.01
CA ALA A 118 -15.98 -7.95 11.83
C ALA A 118 -16.46 -6.51 12.10
N TYR A 119 -16.06 -5.99 13.27
CA TYR A 119 -16.19 -4.58 13.62
C TYR A 119 -15.31 -3.72 12.70
N ILE A 120 -15.90 -2.72 12.06
CA ILE A 120 -15.21 -1.76 11.18
C ILE A 120 -15.53 -0.34 11.66
N PRO A 121 -14.55 0.44 12.17
CA PRO A 121 -14.80 1.78 12.68
C PRO A 121 -15.25 2.76 11.59
N GLN A 122 -15.80 3.91 12.00
CA GLN A 122 -16.00 5.09 11.13
C GLN A 122 -14.69 5.83 10.82
N ASP A 123 -13.69 5.09 10.35
CA ASP A 123 -12.42 5.58 9.80
C ASP A 123 -12.23 4.98 8.40
N GLY A 124 -11.02 5.13 7.86
CA GLY A 124 -10.61 4.66 6.55
C GLY A 124 -10.73 3.15 6.34
N HIS A 125 -10.96 2.34 7.37
CA HIS A 125 -11.27 0.92 7.19
C HIS A 125 -12.71 0.70 6.69
N SER A 126 -13.60 1.69 6.81
CA SER A 126 -14.95 1.63 6.22
C SER A 126 -14.86 1.77 4.71
N TRP A 127 -15.55 0.91 3.97
CA TRP A 127 -15.61 0.96 2.51
C TRP A 127 -17.04 1.05 2.00
N ALA A 128 -17.23 1.47 0.75
CA ALA A 128 -18.52 1.40 0.09
C ALA A 128 -18.43 1.04 -1.40
N LYS A 129 -19.48 0.38 -1.91
CA LYS A 129 -19.65 0.06 -3.33
C LYS A 129 -20.78 0.87 -3.96
N GLU A 130 -20.71 1.07 -5.27
CA GLU A 130 -21.71 1.82 -6.06
C GLU A 130 -22.41 0.92 -7.08
N TYR A 131 -23.72 1.10 -7.25
CA TYR A 131 -24.48 0.59 -8.38
C TYR A 131 -25.20 1.73 -9.11
N THR A 132 -25.15 1.73 -10.43
CA THR A 132 -25.71 2.76 -11.30
C THR A 132 -26.87 2.23 -12.14
N SER A 133 -26.65 1.23 -13.00
CA SER A 133 -27.66 0.69 -13.92
C SER A 133 -27.18 -0.58 -14.61
N VAL A 134 -28.10 -1.33 -15.22
CA VAL A 134 -27.77 -2.52 -16.03
C VAL A 134 -26.75 -2.20 -17.13
N ALA A 135 -26.86 -1.04 -17.79
CA ALA A 135 -25.95 -0.66 -18.87
C ALA A 135 -24.52 -0.38 -18.39
N VAL A 136 -24.36 0.03 -17.13
CA VAL A 136 -23.07 0.42 -16.54
C VAL A 136 -22.46 -0.74 -15.76
N ASP A 137 -23.28 -1.52 -15.06
CA ASP A 137 -22.85 -2.57 -14.14
C ASP A 137 -22.97 -3.98 -14.74
N GLY A 138 -23.69 -4.14 -15.86
CA GLY A 138 -23.82 -5.41 -16.58
C GLY A 138 -24.85 -6.38 -16.00
N TYR A 139 -25.53 -6.01 -14.92
CA TYR A 139 -26.55 -6.83 -14.27
C TYR A 139 -27.67 -5.97 -13.68
N ASP A 140 -28.85 -6.58 -13.48
CA ASP A 140 -29.96 -5.95 -12.75
C ASP A 140 -29.85 -6.24 -11.25
N ILE A 141 -29.72 -5.18 -10.44
CA ILE A 141 -29.63 -5.27 -8.98
C ILE A 141 -30.84 -5.96 -8.34
N ALA A 142 -32.01 -5.94 -8.99
CA ALA A 142 -33.22 -6.61 -8.50
C ALA A 142 -33.13 -8.14 -8.55
N ASN A 143 -32.17 -8.69 -9.30
CA ASN A 143 -31.89 -10.12 -9.33
C ASN A 143 -31.03 -10.59 -8.15
N PHE A 144 -30.43 -9.67 -7.39
CA PHE A 144 -29.48 -10.00 -6.30
C PHE A 144 -29.82 -9.32 -4.98
N THR A 145 -30.77 -8.39 -4.99
CA THR A 145 -31.19 -7.63 -3.81
C THR A 145 -32.71 -7.41 -3.87
N PRO A 146 -33.37 -7.09 -2.74
CA PRO A 146 -34.76 -6.64 -2.73
C PRO A 146 -34.92 -5.19 -3.26
N LEU A 147 -33.85 -4.55 -3.72
CA LEU A 147 -33.86 -3.17 -4.19
C LEU A 147 -34.17 -3.13 -5.68
N SER A 148 -34.89 -2.10 -6.10
CA SER A 148 -35.08 -1.80 -7.53
C SER A 148 -33.91 -0.98 -8.08
N ALA A 149 -33.68 -1.10 -9.38
CA ALA A 149 -32.73 -0.23 -10.07
C ALA A 149 -33.06 1.25 -9.80
N PRO A 150 -32.06 2.11 -9.56
CA PRO A 150 -32.29 3.51 -9.27
C PRO A 150 -32.86 4.24 -10.49
N ALA A 151 -33.56 5.35 -10.25
CA ALA A 151 -34.15 6.16 -11.32
C ALA A 151 -33.05 6.85 -12.14
N ASN A 152 -33.37 7.23 -13.39
CA ASN A 152 -32.39 7.63 -14.41
C ASN A 152 -31.40 8.69 -13.89
N GLY A 153 -30.14 8.29 -13.69
CA GLY A 153 -29.03 9.10 -13.23
C GLY A 153 -28.71 9.03 -11.73
N THR A 154 -29.63 8.57 -10.87
CA THR A 154 -29.38 8.33 -9.43
C THR A 154 -28.67 6.99 -9.22
N ARG A 155 -28.13 6.76 -8.01
CA ARG A 155 -27.30 5.59 -7.68
C ARG A 155 -27.72 4.94 -6.37
N LEU A 156 -27.28 3.71 -6.17
CA LEU A 156 -27.31 3.01 -4.89
C LEU A 156 -25.88 2.89 -4.36
N PHE A 157 -25.65 3.30 -3.12
CA PHE A 157 -24.41 3.08 -2.40
C PHE A 157 -24.60 2.03 -1.31
N PHE A 158 -23.58 1.22 -1.11
CA PHE A 158 -23.54 0.12 -0.16
C PHE A 158 -22.30 0.22 0.71
N GLY A 159 -22.44 0.86 1.88
CA GLY A 159 -21.34 1.13 2.80
C GLY A 159 -21.27 0.12 3.95
N ASN A 160 -20.07 -0.23 4.37
CA ASN A 160 -19.82 -1.21 5.43
C ASN A 160 -19.13 -0.55 6.61
N VAL A 161 -19.79 -0.55 7.76
CA VAL A 161 -19.38 0.25 8.92
C VAL A 161 -20.04 -0.22 10.21
N THR A 162 -19.41 0.04 11.33
CA THR A 162 -20.02 0.03 12.65
C THR A 162 -20.17 1.49 13.10
N MET A 163 -21.39 1.93 13.37
CA MET A 163 -21.66 3.34 13.69
C MET A 163 -21.13 3.68 15.08
N THR A 164 -19.95 4.30 15.12
CA THR A 164 -19.25 4.66 16.36
C THR A 164 -19.16 6.16 16.61
N ALA A 165 -19.61 7.01 15.69
CA ALA A 165 -19.58 8.46 15.86
C ALA A 165 -20.22 8.90 17.19
N GLY A 166 -19.49 9.68 17.98
CA GLY A 166 -19.91 10.13 19.31
C GLY A 166 -19.83 9.07 20.41
N THR A 167 -19.35 7.86 20.12
CA THR A 167 -19.18 6.78 21.09
C THR A 167 -17.74 6.76 21.61
N ASN A 168 -17.57 6.84 22.93
CA ASN A 168 -16.28 6.67 23.58
C ASN A 168 -15.87 5.19 23.55
N CYS A 169 -14.82 4.88 22.80
CA CYS A 169 -14.29 3.53 22.63
C CYS A 169 -13.20 3.18 23.66
N SER A 170 -13.09 3.90 24.79
CA SER A 170 -12.09 3.61 25.85
C SER A 170 -12.16 2.17 26.36
N VAL A 171 -13.38 1.63 26.49
CA VAL A 171 -13.64 0.21 26.72
C VAL A 171 -14.02 -0.39 25.37
N LEU A 172 -13.07 -0.98 24.63
CA LEU A 172 -13.29 -1.40 23.24
C LEU A 172 -14.57 -2.19 22.95
N SER A 173 -15.06 -2.96 23.93
CA SER A 173 -16.30 -3.70 23.80
C SER A 173 -17.51 -2.77 23.60
N SER A 174 -17.49 -1.52 24.08
CA SER A 174 -18.55 -0.52 23.86
C SER A 174 -18.73 -0.17 22.38
N CYS A 175 -17.65 -0.23 21.57
CA CYS A 175 -17.69 0.05 20.15
C CYS A 175 -17.73 -1.24 19.32
N SER A 176 -16.87 -2.22 19.60
CA SER A 176 -16.81 -3.46 18.82
C SER A 176 -18.04 -4.36 18.97
N ASN A 177 -18.82 -4.22 20.04
CA ASN A 177 -20.10 -4.92 20.19
C ASN A 177 -21.26 -4.20 19.49
N LEU A 178 -21.08 -2.99 18.97
CA LEU A 178 -22.13 -2.31 18.19
C LEU A 178 -22.36 -3.05 16.87
N PRO A 179 -23.60 -3.07 16.35
CA PRO A 179 -23.95 -3.84 15.16
C PRO A 179 -23.05 -3.50 13.96
N PRO A 180 -22.44 -4.49 13.27
CA PRO A 180 -21.78 -4.26 12.00
C PRO A 180 -22.86 -4.07 10.93
N LEU A 181 -22.86 -2.93 10.26
CA LEU A 181 -23.93 -2.54 9.34
C LEU A 181 -23.48 -2.66 7.90
N LEU A 182 -24.41 -3.09 7.05
CA LEU A 182 -24.50 -2.75 5.63
C LEU A 182 -25.47 -1.58 5.53
N SER A 183 -24.98 -0.44 5.07
CA SER A 183 -25.73 0.79 4.92
C SER A 183 -26.03 1.05 3.45
N VAL A 184 -27.31 1.04 3.12
CA VAL A 184 -27.81 1.29 1.77
C VAL A 184 -28.26 2.74 1.68
N VAL A 185 -27.72 3.48 0.71
CA VAL A 185 -28.11 4.87 0.45
C VAL A 185 -28.54 4.99 -1.01
N LYS A 186 -29.74 5.50 -1.25
CA LYS A 186 -30.16 5.93 -2.59
C LYS A 186 -29.83 7.40 -2.76
N THR A 187 -29.08 7.78 -3.80
CA THR A 187 -28.73 9.20 -4.00
C THR A 187 -29.97 10.02 -4.37
N ALA A 188 -29.99 11.28 -3.94
CA ALA A 188 -31.03 12.22 -4.34
C ALA A 188 -30.70 12.93 -5.67
N ASP A 189 -29.44 12.86 -6.11
CA ASP A 189 -28.92 13.51 -7.31
C ASP A 189 -28.08 12.56 -8.19
N THR A 190 -27.66 13.07 -9.35
CA THR A 190 -26.94 12.31 -10.38
C THR A 190 -25.43 12.56 -10.44
N THR A 191 -24.94 13.48 -9.62
CA THR A 191 -23.55 13.94 -9.59
C THR A 191 -22.73 13.29 -8.48
N THR A 192 -23.37 13.00 -7.36
CA THR A 192 -22.74 12.42 -6.18
C THR A 192 -22.29 10.99 -6.46
N ARG A 193 -21.06 10.67 -6.05
CA ARG A 193 -20.41 9.38 -6.22
C ARG A 193 -20.06 8.75 -4.88
N VAL A 194 -19.80 7.45 -4.88
CA VAL A 194 -19.55 6.69 -3.65
C VAL A 194 -18.35 7.20 -2.85
N TRP A 195 -17.28 7.62 -3.52
CA TRP A 195 -16.09 8.18 -2.87
C TRP A 195 -16.37 9.48 -2.11
N ASP A 196 -17.38 10.25 -2.52
CA ASP A 196 -17.76 11.45 -1.77
C ASP A 196 -18.37 11.08 -0.38
N TRP A 197 -18.71 9.79 -0.15
CA TRP A 197 -19.22 9.26 1.13
C TRP A 197 -18.18 8.43 1.88
N ALA A 198 -17.50 7.52 1.17
CA ALA A 198 -16.51 6.60 1.74
C ALA A 198 -15.12 7.23 1.91
N SER A 199 -14.84 8.33 1.23
CA SER A 199 -13.65 9.17 1.44
C SER A 199 -14.06 10.53 2.02
N SER A 200 -14.92 10.54 3.04
CA SER A 200 -15.27 11.77 3.75
C SER A 200 -14.39 11.93 4.99
N GLU A 201 -14.07 13.17 5.35
CA GLU A 201 -13.56 13.53 6.67
C GLU A 201 -14.42 12.92 7.79
N SER A 202 -13.75 12.60 8.89
CA SER A 202 -14.32 11.83 9.99
C SER A 202 -15.59 12.49 10.57
N PRO A 203 -16.66 11.73 10.81
CA PRO A 203 -16.71 10.27 10.69
C PRO A 203 -16.92 9.79 9.23
N VAL A 204 -16.15 8.79 8.82
CA VAL A 204 -16.33 8.14 7.51
C VAL A 204 -17.72 7.49 7.44
N LEU A 205 -18.34 7.51 6.25
CA LEU A 205 -19.75 7.14 6.04
C LEU A 205 -20.73 7.86 6.98
N ASN A 206 -20.50 9.16 7.20
CA ASN A 206 -21.38 10.00 8.03
C ASN A 206 -22.84 10.04 7.53
N ASN A 207 -23.71 10.52 8.40
CA ASN A 207 -25.13 10.71 8.11
C ASN A 207 -25.44 12.04 7.40
N ASN A 208 -24.49 12.97 7.29
CA ASN A 208 -24.80 14.36 6.93
C ASN A 208 -23.58 15.08 6.33
N THR A 209 -23.56 15.30 5.01
CA THR A 209 -22.82 16.41 4.36
C THR A 209 -23.12 16.65 2.87
N TYR A 210 -23.82 15.76 2.15
CA TYR A 210 -23.92 15.89 0.67
C TYR A 210 -25.29 15.59 0.05
N GLY A 211 -26.40 15.86 0.76
CA GLY A 211 -27.75 15.68 0.18
C GLY A 211 -28.06 14.25 -0.30
N ARG A 212 -27.29 13.25 0.15
CA ARG A 212 -27.52 11.85 -0.18
C ARG A 212 -28.87 11.44 0.44
N GLY A 213 -29.66 10.69 -0.32
CA GLY A 213 -31.03 10.37 0.06
C GLY A 213 -31.12 9.43 1.27
N THR A 214 -32.25 8.75 1.41
CA THR A 214 -32.55 7.96 2.62
C THR A 214 -31.55 6.82 2.82
N ARG A 215 -30.95 6.76 4.03
CA ARG A 215 -30.10 5.66 4.49
C ARG A 215 -30.93 4.59 5.18
N THR A 216 -30.74 3.34 4.79
CA THR A 216 -31.29 2.15 5.45
C THR A 216 -30.14 1.27 5.92
N ASN A 217 -30.18 0.82 7.17
CA ASN A 217 -29.13 0.00 7.77
C ASN A 217 -29.63 -1.43 7.97
N TYR A 218 -28.77 -2.39 7.67
CA TYR A 218 -28.98 -3.82 7.89
C TYR A 218 -27.82 -4.38 8.70
N THR A 219 -28.10 -5.07 9.81
CA THR A 219 -27.06 -5.72 10.60
C THR A 219 -26.50 -6.93 9.84
N VAL A 220 -25.19 -6.97 9.61
CA VAL A 220 -24.49 -8.08 8.95
C VAL A 220 -24.21 -9.19 9.96
N GLN A 221 -25.27 -9.91 10.27
CA GLN A 221 -25.27 -11.19 10.96
C GLN A 221 -26.07 -12.19 10.13
N VAL A 222 -25.70 -13.47 10.15
CA VAL A 222 -26.36 -14.48 9.31
C VAL A 222 -26.58 -15.78 10.07
N ALA A 223 -27.81 -16.29 10.03
CA ALA A 223 -28.11 -17.64 10.48
C ALA A 223 -27.54 -18.66 9.46
N VAL A 224 -26.73 -19.60 9.94
CA VAL A 224 -26.04 -20.59 9.10
C VAL A 224 -26.28 -22.01 9.59
N CYS A 225 -26.09 -22.98 8.69
CA CYS A 225 -26.27 -24.41 8.98
C CYS A 225 -27.63 -24.70 9.61
N THR A 226 -28.70 -24.13 9.05
CA THR A 226 -30.05 -24.34 9.54
C THR A 226 -30.55 -25.73 9.14
N THR A 227 -31.65 -26.18 9.75
CA THR A 227 -32.27 -27.48 9.44
C THR A 227 -32.53 -27.66 7.94
N ASP A 228 -32.96 -26.60 7.25
CA ASP A 228 -33.31 -26.67 5.83
C ASP A 228 -32.14 -26.30 4.89
N TYR A 229 -31.10 -25.64 5.40
CA TYR A 229 -29.99 -25.10 4.61
C TYR A 229 -28.64 -25.35 5.31
N HIS A 230 -28.04 -26.50 5.01
CA HIS A 230 -26.79 -26.99 5.57
C HIS A 230 -25.91 -27.69 4.51
N ASP A 231 -26.21 -27.46 3.23
CA ASP A 231 -25.43 -27.95 2.11
C ASP A 231 -24.22 -27.00 1.95
N ASN A 232 -22.99 -27.48 2.15
CA ASN A 232 -21.70 -26.75 2.08
C ASN A 232 -21.21 -26.10 3.40
N ASP A 233 -19.93 -26.33 3.72
CA ASP A 233 -19.22 -25.80 4.90
C ASP A 233 -19.88 -26.05 6.26
N CYS A 234 -20.81 -27.00 6.34
CA CYS A 234 -21.52 -27.40 7.55
C CYS A 234 -21.26 -28.88 7.85
N GLN A 235 -21.02 -29.19 9.12
CA GLN A 235 -20.86 -30.57 9.60
C GLN A 235 -22.00 -30.94 10.53
N ALA A 236 -22.54 -32.16 10.36
CA ALA A 236 -23.51 -32.76 11.26
C ALA A 236 -22.85 -33.23 12.56
N TYR A 237 -23.53 -33.01 13.69
CA TYR A 237 -23.08 -33.47 15.01
C TYR A 237 -24.09 -34.45 15.63
N PRO A 238 -23.67 -35.30 16.58
CA PRO A 238 -24.52 -36.35 17.17
C PRO A 238 -25.83 -35.85 17.82
N ASN A 239 -25.90 -34.58 18.24
CA ASN A 239 -27.14 -33.96 18.72
C ASN A 239 -28.17 -33.65 17.61
N GLY A 240 -27.89 -34.02 16.36
CA GLY A 240 -28.77 -33.82 15.22
C GLY A 240 -28.73 -32.40 14.63
N GLN A 241 -27.75 -31.58 15.03
CA GLN A 241 -27.59 -30.21 14.55
C GLN A 241 -26.36 -30.08 13.65
N TYR A 242 -26.35 -29.02 12.84
CA TYR A 242 -25.27 -28.70 11.92
C TYR A 242 -24.51 -27.46 12.39
N LYS A 243 -23.19 -27.45 12.23
CA LYS A 243 -22.33 -26.32 12.59
C LYS A 243 -21.37 -25.95 11.47
N PRO A 244 -21.07 -24.65 11.29
CA PRO A 244 -20.15 -24.23 10.25
C PRO A 244 -18.73 -24.67 10.61
N VAL A 245 -18.03 -25.28 9.66
CA VAL A 245 -16.67 -25.81 9.85
C VAL A 245 -15.68 -25.15 8.89
N GLY A 246 -14.40 -25.48 9.05
CA GLY A 246 -13.30 -24.97 8.24
C GLY A 246 -12.07 -25.86 8.44
N LEU A 247 -10.92 -25.45 7.91
CA LEU A 247 -9.71 -26.28 7.83
C LEU A 247 -9.25 -26.83 9.19
N LEU A 248 -9.45 -26.09 10.29
CA LEU A 248 -9.11 -26.59 11.63
C LEU A 248 -9.96 -27.79 12.05
N HIS A 249 -11.21 -27.88 11.58
CA HIS A 249 -12.06 -29.04 11.81
C HIS A 249 -11.60 -30.20 10.94
N ASP A 250 -11.40 -29.97 9.64
CA ASP A 250 -11.04 -30.99 8.66
C ASP A 250 -9.77 -31.77 9.03
N PHE A 251 -8.80 -31.07 9.64
CA PHE A 251 -7.51 -31.66 10.01
C PHE A 251 -7.30 -31.82 11.52
N GLY A 252 -8.17 -31.25 12.36
CA GLY A 252 -7.95 -31.16 13.81
C GLY A 252 -9.05 -31.75 14.67
N ALA A 253 -10.24 -32.02 14.12
CA ALA A 253 -11.35 -32.60 14.87
C ALA A 253 -11.15 -34.10 15.16
N ASP A 254 -10.42 -34.81 14.30
CA ASP A 254 -10.04 -36.21 14.45
C ASP A 254 -8.59 -36.41 14.96
N ASP A 255 -7.94 -35.32 15.38
CA ASP A 255 -6.53 -35.26 15.77
C ASP A 255 -5.54 -35.68 14.67
N ALA A 256 -5.90 -35.62 13.37
CA ALA A 256 -4.96 -35.87 12.27
C ALA A 256 -3.75 -34.92 12.26
N MET A 257 -3.94 -33.69 12.74
CA MET A 257 -2.89 -32.69 12.96
C MET A 257 -3.07 -31.98 14.31
N LEU A 258 -1.94 -31.65 14.94
CA LEU A 258 -1.91 -30.76 16.10
C LEU A 258 -1.74 -29.30 15.66
N PHE A 259 -2.43 -28.39 16.35
CA PHE A 259 -2.42 -26.98 16.03
C PHE A 259 -1.85 -26.15 17.18
N GLY A 260 -1.01 -25.20 16.81
CA GLY A 260 -0.60 -24.08 17.67
C GLY A 260 -0.83 -22.78 16.90
N LEU A 261 -0.86 -21.66 17.62
CA LEU A 261 -1.05 -20.34 17.04
C LEU A 261 -0.04 -19.36 17.64
N LEU A 262 0.61 -18.61 16.77
CA LEU A 262 1.44 -17.47 17.11
C LEU A 262 0.97 -16.26 16.29
N THR A 263 0.80 -15.12 16.95
CA THR A 263 0.36 -13.88 16.30
C THR A 263 1.22 -12.70 16.70
N GLY A 264 1.06 -11.59 15.98
CA GLY A 264 1.55 -10.29 16.45
C GLY A 264 0.90 -9.90 17.78
N SER A 265 1.45 -8.88 18.44
CA SER A 265 0.93 -8.32 19.70
C SER A 265 0.50 -6.87 19.49
N TYR A 266 -0.49 -6.42 20.24
CA TYR A 266 -0.79 -4.99 20.41
C TYR A 266 0.20 -4.33 21.38
N ASN A 267 0.84 -5.09 22.28
CA ASN A 267 1.86 -4.58 23.20
C ASN A 267 3.21 -4.42 22.52
N LYS A 268 3.56 -5.40 21.68
CA LYS A 268 4.78 -5.48 20.88
C LYS A 268 4.43 -5.61 19.39
N ASN A 269 3.88 -4.54 18.81
CA ASN A 269 3.36 -4.52 17.45
C ASN A 269 4.44 -4.37 16.37
N MET A 270 5.64 -3.92 16.72
CA MET A 270 6.76 -3.72 15.81
C MET A 270 7.83 -4.81 15.91
N SER A 271 7.78 -5.67 16.92
CA SER A 271 8.72 -6.78 17.08
C SER A 271 8.10 -8.08 17.59
N GLY A 272 8.74 -9.18 17.21
CA GLY A 272 8.53 -10.49 17.79
C GLY A 272 7.27 -11.20 17.34
N GLY A 273 6.67 -11.91 18.29
CA GLY A 273 5.47 -12.71 18.13
C GLY A 273 5.11 -13.37 19.44
N VAL A 274 3.82 -13.48 19.73
CA VAL A 274 3.33 -14.04 21.00
C VAL A 274 2.59 -15.34 20.72
N LEU A 275 3.00 -16.40 21.42
CA LEU A 275 2.30 -17.68 21.41
C LEU A 275 0.89 -17.47 21.98
N ARG A 276 -0.12 -17.79 21.19
CA ARG A 276 -1.54 -17.70 21.55
C ARG A 276 -2.11 -19.06 21.92
N LYS A 277 -1.61 -20.14 21.30
CA LYS A 277 -1.94 -21.52 21.64
C LYS A 277 -0.70 -22.40 21.47
N VAL A 278 -0.36 -23.17 22.50
CA VAL A 278 0.66 -24.23 22.42
C VAL A 278 0.22 -25.31 21.42
N VAL A 279 1.17 -25.98 20.76
CA VAL A 279 0.82 -27.06 19.84
C VAL A 279 0.11 -28.17 20.62
N SER A 280 -1.17 -28.35 20.31
CA SER A 280 -2.06 -29.27 21.02
C SER A 280 -3.26 -29.62 20.15
N ARG A 281 -4.09 -30.53 20.64
CA ARG A 281 -5.29 -31.00 19.94
C ARG A 281 -6.27 -29.85 19.71
N PHE A 282 -6.87 -29.83 18.52
CA PHE A 282 -7.98 -28.93 18.22
C PHE A 282 -9.33 -29.55 18.63
N SER A 283 -9.43 -30.87 18.67
CA SER A 283 -10.61 -31.60 19.17
C SER A 283 -11.07 -31.20 20.57
N THR A 284 -10.20 -30.64 21.42
CA THR A 284 -10.57 -30.11 22.75
C THR A 284 -11.22 -28.71 22.70
N GLU A 285 -11.16 -28.02 21.57
CA GLU A 285 -11.76 -26.70 21.37
C GLU A 285 -13.22 -26.79 20.89
N VAL A 286 -13.66 -27.96 20.43
CA VAL A 286 -15.00 -28.19 19.89
C VAL A 286 -15.69 -29.30 20.67
N ASN A 287 -16.94 -29.09 21.08
CA ASN A 287 -17.72 -30.16 21.69
C ASN A 287 -18.08 -31.22 20.63
N ALA A 288 -17.56 -32.45 20.77
CA ALA A 288 -17.78 -33.52 19.79
C ALA A 288 -19.26 -33.94 19.62
N ASN A 289 -20.14 -33.64 20.58
CA ASN A 289 -21.57 -33.97 20.51
C ASN A 289 -22.40 -32.85 19.88
N THR A 290 -21.99 -31.59 20.01
CA THR A 290 -22.82 -30.43 19.63
C THR A 290 -22.17 -29.49 18.61
N GLY A 291 -20.86 -29.60 18.39
CA GLY A 291 -20.06 -28.73 17.53
C GLY A 291 -19.89 -27.29 18.04
N VAL A 292 -20.38 -27.00 19.25
CA VAL A 292 -20.23 -25.71 19.92
C VAL A 292 -18.79 -25.55 20.38
N PHE A 293 -18.21 -24.37 20.15
CA PHE A 293 -16.86 -24.08 20.67
C PHE A 293 -16.85 -24.04 22.19
N SER A 294 -15.85 -24.66 22.80
CA SER A 294 -15.67 -24.62 24.24
C SER A 294 -15.20 -23.23 24.70
N ALA A 295 -15.43 -22.89 25.97
CA ALA A 295 -14.93 -21.63 26.55
C ALA A 295 -13.38 -21.49 26.46
N ASN A 296 -12.68 -22.61 26.27
CA ASN A 296 -11.23 -22.70 26.16
C ASN A 296 -10.75 -22.90 24.71
N ALA A 297 -11.61 -22.65 23.70
CA ALA A 297 -11.26 -22.66 22.29
C ALA A 297 -10.26 -21.54 21.98
N THR A 298 -8.99 -21.79 22.22
CA THR A 298 -7.95 -20.77 22.34
C THR A 298 -7.58 -20.19 20.97
N ILE A 299 -7.53 -21.00 19.91
CA ILE A 299 -7.32 -20.47 18.54
C ILE A 299 -8.49 -19.57 18.17
N VAL A 300 -9.71 -20.09 18.31
CA VAL A 300 -10.94 -19.38 17.93
C VAL A 300 -11.03 -18.05 18.67
N ARG A 301 -10.88 -18.07 20.00
CA ARG A 301 -10.88 -16.87 20.83
C ARG A 301 -9.79 -15.88 20.46
N ALA A 302 -8.58 -16.34 20.14
CA ALA A 302 -7.50 -15.46 19.72
C ALA A 302 -7.86 -14.75 18.41
N LEU A 303 -8.37 -15.48 17.43
CA LEU A 303 -8.75 -14.94 16.13
C LEU A 303 -9.98 -14.02 16.24
N ASP A 304 -10.97 -14.33 17.06
CA ASP A 304 -12.13 -13.48 17.34
C ASP A 304 -11.74 -12.17 18.07
N ALA A 305 -10.70 -12.21 18.92
CA ALA A 305 -10.21 -11.06 19.67
C ALA A 305 -9.52 -9.99 18.80
N LEU A 306 -8.98 -10.38 17.63
CA LEU A 306 -8.36 -9.45 16.67
C LEU A 306 -9.39 -8.43 16.18
N ARG A 307 -9.08 -7.14 16.32
CA ARG A 307 -9.93 -6.01 15.93
C ARG A 307 -9.14 -4.71 15.86
N ILE A 308 -9.65 -3.73 15.10
CA ILE A 308 -9.18 -2.35 15.25
C ILE A 308 -9.47 -1.87 16.68
N ARG A 309 -8.42 -1.49 17.40
CA ARG A 309 -8.44 -1.17 18.84
C ARG A 309 -8.31 0.33 19.10
N ASP A 310 -7.41 1.01 18.41
CA ASP A 310 -6.90 2.28 18.90
C ASP A 310 -7.64 3.50 18.34
N TYR A 311 -8.54 3.31 17.37
CA TYR A 311 -9.45 4.35 16.91
C TYR A 311 -10.54 4.67 17.94
N ASN A 312 -10.66 5.94 18.34
CA ASN A 312 -11.65 6.44 19.28
C ASN A 312 -12.54 7.50 18.64
N ASN A 313 -13.86 7.42 18.87
CA ASN A 313 -14.87 8.32 18.29
C ASN A 313 -15.57 9.18 19.35
N GLY A 314 -14.84 9.61 20.39
CA GLY A 314 -15.37 10.37 21.51
C GLY A 314 -15.64 11.85 21.21
N GLY A 315 -16.34 12.54 22.11
CA GLY A 315 -16.83 13.92 21.90
C GLY A 315 -15.80 15.04 21.67
N ASN A 316 -14.49 14.75 21.75
CA ASN A 316 -13.42 15.73 21.46
C ASN A 316 -12.76 15.51 20.08
N GLY A 317 -13.24 14.56 19.27
CA GLY A 317 -12.70 14.24 17.95
C GLY A 317 -12.67 12.72 17.68
N SER A 318 -12.67 12.35 16.41
CA SER A 318 -12.55 10.97 15.95
C SER A 318 -11.12 10.73 15.45
N ALA A 319 -10.30 10.10 16.28
CA ALA A 319 -8.88 9.88 15.98
C ALA A 319 -8.34 8.67 16.75
N TYR A 320 -7.19 8.18 16.31
CA TYR A 320 -6.42 7.20 17.08
C TYR A 320 -5.94 7.83 18.40
N ARG A 321 -5.98 7.08 19.51
CA ARG A 321 -5.75 7.62 20.87
C ARG A 321 -4.38 8.30 21.04
N ARG A 322 -3.40 7.93 20.22
CA ARG A 322 -2.05 8.49 20.27
C ARG A 322 -1.81 9.66 19.30
N GLY A 323 -2.82 10.06 18.51
CA GLY A 323 -2.72 11.13 17.50
C GLY A 323 -1.68 10.84 16.43
N SER A 324 -1.40 11.73 15.49
CA SER A 324 -0.50 11.39 14.36
C SER A 324 0.98 11.21 14.76
N TYR A 325 1.68 10.29 14.09
CA TYR A 325 3.14 10.11 14.22
C TYR A 325 3.87 10.41 12.91
N ARG A 326 4.70 11.46 12.94
CA ARG A 326 5.22 12.09 11.71
C ARG A 326 6.76 12.25 11.68
N THR A 327 7.46 11.81 12.74
CA THR A 327 8.86 12.20 13.01
C THR A 327 9.89 11.07 12.89
N GLY A 328 9.48 9.82 12.70
CA GLY A 328 10.43 8.69 12.67
C GLY A 328 9.80 7.34 12.37
N ILE A 329 10.52 6.28 12.75
CA ILE A 329 10.01 4.89 12.74
C ILE A 329 9.10 4.72 13.95
N MET A 330 7.95 4.08 13.77
CA MET A 330 6.98 3.82 14.84
C MET A 330 7.66 3.18 16.06
N PRO A 331 7.57 3.80 17.25
CA PRO A 331 8.04 3.18 18.48
C PRO A 331 7.17 1.98 18.86
N GLU A 332 7.79 0.98 19.49
CA GLU A 332 7.11 -0.21 19.96
C GLU A 332 5.90 0.12 20.85
N GLY A 333 4.76 -0.48 20.54
CA GLY A 333 3.51 -0.29 21.29
C GLY A 333 2.74 0.99 20.95
N ASN A 334 3.28 1.91 20.15
CA ASN A 334 2.47 3.00 19.58
C ASN A 334 1.65 2.49 18.40
N TYR A 335 0.44 3.03 18.20
CA TYR A 335 -0.47 2.65 17.11
C TYR A 335 -0.59 1.13 16.98
N PRO A 336 -1.07 0.47 18.04
CA PRO A 336 -0.91 -0.97 18.22
C PRO A 336 -1.69 -1.80 17.20
N ASP A 337 -2.53 -1.19 16.35
CA ASP A 337 -3.19 -1.81 15.20
C ASP A 337 -2.24 -1.99 14.00
N TRP A 338 -1.22 -1.15 13.87
CA TRP A 338 -0.18 -1.21 12.83
C TRP A 338 1.01 -2.06 13.27
N GLY A 339 1.83 -2.45 12.31
CA GLY A 339 3.01 -3.27 12.55
C GLY A 339 2.69 -4.78 12.49
N ASN A 340 3.55 -5.50 11.78
CA ASN A 340 3.41 -6.93 11.56
C ASN A 340 4.79 -7.58 11.34
N PRO A 341 5.53 -7.89 12.42
CA PRO A 341 6.91 -8.41 12.38
C PRO A 341 6.94 -9.89 11.96
N ILE A 342 6.46 -10.21 10.76
CA ILE A 342 6.27 -11.58 10.26
C ILE A 342 7.56 -12.41 10.32
N ALA A 343 8.70 -11.81 9.98
CA ALA A 343 9.99 -12.50 10.04
C ALA A 343 10.34 -12.93 11.48
N GLU A 344 10.13 -12.06 12.46
CA GLU A 344 10.41 -12.34 13.87
C GLU A 344 9.39 -13.32 14.46
N MET A 345 8.13 -13.26 14.02
CA MET A 345 7.12 -14.26 14.34
C MET A 345 7.49 -15.66 13.81
N MET A 346 8.01 -15.74 12.59
CA MET A 346 8.51 -16.99 12.01
C MET A 346 9.73 -17.49 12.78
N TYR A 347 10.66 -16.59 13.13
CA TYR A 347 11.81 -16.93 13.97
C TYR A 347 11.40 -17.49 15.34
N GLU A 348 10.45 -16.85 16.01
CA GLU A 348 9.94 -17.31 17.32
C GLU A 348 9.23 -18.67 17.20
N THR A 349 8.57 -18.93 16.07
CA THR A 349 8.01 -20.25 15.75
C THR A 349 9.09 -21.32 15.56
N LEU A 350 10.18 -21.00 14.87
CA LEU A 350 11.32 -21.90 14.74
C LEU A 350 11.97 -22.19 16.10
N ARG A 351 12.07 -21.19 16.98
CA ARG A 351 12.53 -21.39 18.37
C ARG A 351 11.63 -22.35 19.15
N TYR A 352 10.31 -22.25 18.97
CA TYR A 352 9.35 -23.18 19.56
C TYR A 352 9.61 -24.62 19.10
N PHE A 353 9.75 -24.84 17.79
CA PHE A 353 10.09 -26.16 17.23
C PHE A 353 11.54 -26.59 17.42
N ALA A 354 12.44 -25.70 17.85
CA ALA A 354 13.78 -26.04 18.31
C ALA A 354 13.82 -26.45 19.80
N GLY A 355 12.66 -26.53 20.46
CA GLY A 355 12.54 -26.98 21.85
C GLY A 355 13.08 -25.99 22.87
N LYS A 356 13.10 -24.69 22.55
CA LYS A 356 13.46 -23.67 23.55
C LYS A 356 12.46 -23.68 24.70
N ALA A 357 12.95 -23.46 25.91
CA ALA A 357 12.16 -23.59 27.15
C ALA A 357 11.30 -22.35 27.48
N ALA A 358 11.55 -21.21 26.83
CA ALA A 358 10.82 -19.97 27.08
C ALA A 358 10.74 -19.09 25.82
N ALA A 359 9.70 -18.25 25.80
CA ALA A 359 9.56 -17.17 24.84
C ALA A 359 10.72 -16.17 24.95
N THR A 360 11.02 -15.49 23.85
CA THR A 360 11.94 -14.36 23.87
C THR A 360 11.36 -13.22 24.72
N ALA A 361 12.05 -12.87 25.80
CA ALA A 361 11.55 -11.89 26.77
C ALA A 361 11.21 -10.52 26.13
N ALA A 362 12.01 -10.06 25.16
CA ALA A 362 11.80 -8.80 24.46
C ALA A 362 10.48 -8.74 23.66
N PHE A 363 9.97 -9.90 23.20
CA PHE A 363 8.74 -10.01 22.41
C PHE A 363 7.48 -10.13 23.27
N THR A 364 7.64 -10.19 24.59
CA THR A 364 6.55 -10.39 25.55
C THR A 364 6.51 -9.28 26.58
N GLY A 365 5.38 -9.16 27.29
CA GLY A 365 5.20 -8.17 28.35
C GLY A 365 4.32 -7.00 27.93
N ASN A 366 4.12 -6.08 28.87
CA ASN A 366 3.30 -4.89 28.65
C ASN A 366 3.96 -3.96 27.65
N ASN A 367 3.15 -3.07 27.08
CA ASN A 367 3.63 -1.94 26.31
C ASN A 367 4.64 -1.16 27.17
N SER A 368 5.89 -1.08 26.72
CA SER A 368 6.98 -0.46 27.50
C SER A 368 6.79 1.04 27.69
N ASP A 369 6.01 1.69 26.82
CA ASP A 369 5.82 3.14 26.81
C ASP A 369 4.59 3.57 27.62
N THR A 370 3.56 2.71 27.74
CA THR A 370 2.34 3.02 28.51
C THR A 370 2.14 2.19 29.77
N GLY A 371 2.89 1.10 29.93
CA GLY A 371 2.68 0.11 31.00
C GLY A 371 1.38 -0.69 30.87
N GLN A 372 0.58 -0.47 29.82
CA GLN A 372 -0.70 -1.12 29.61
C GLN A 372 -0.55 -2.48 28.91
N ASN A 373 -1.49 -3.38 29.19
CA ASN A 373 -1.58 -4.69 28.53
C ASN A 373 -2.76 -4.69 27.54
N GLU A 374 -2.49 -4.21 26.34
CA GLU A 374 -3.45 -4.07 25.25
C GLU A 374 -3.95 -5.42 24.73
N ASP A 375 -3.09 -6.43 24.68
CA ASP A 375 -3.47 -7.81 24.37
C ASP A 375 -4.53 -8.32 25.36
N ALA A 376 -4.35 -8.10 26.66
CA ALA A 376 -5.33 -8.48 27.67
C ALA A 376 -6.64 -7.69 27.53
N ASN A 377 -6.55 -6.41 27.16
CA ASN A 377 -7.73 -5.56 26.96
C ASN A 377 -8.59 -5.99 25.75
N VAL A 378 -8.02 -6.64 24.73
CA VAL A 378 -8.79 -7.30 23.65
C VAL A 378 -9.10 -8.76 23.95
N GLY A 379 -8.60 -9.32 25.06
CA GLY A 379 -8.83 -10.71 25.45
C GLY A 379 -8.01 -11.73 24.67
N LEU A 380 -6.86 -11.33 24.10
CA LEU A 380 -5.94 -12.24 23.44
C LEU A 380 -5.31 -13.20 24.48
N PRO A 381 -5.30 -14.52 24.20
CA PRO A 381 -4.67 -15.47 25.10
C PRO A 381 -3.14 -15.35 25.06
N GLN A 382 -2.52 -15.72 26.17
CA GLN A 382 -1.07 -15.83 26.30
C GLN A 382 -0.75 -17.04 27.20
N PRO A 383 -0.83 -18.27 26.68
CA PRO A 383 -0.46 -19.46 27.44
C PRO A 383 1.01 -19.42 27.86
N ALA A 384 1.33 -20.17 28.91
CA ALA A 384 2.72 -20.44 29.25
C ALA A 384 3.43 -21.13 28.07
N TRP A 385 4.68 -20.77 27.83
CA TRP A 385 5.48 -21.39 26.80
C TRP A 385 5.70 -22.88 27.13
N ASP A 386 5.38 -23.74 26.16
CA ASP A 386 5.43 -25.19 26.33
C ASP A 386 6.36 -25.80 25.26
N ASN A 387 7.49 -26.35 25.67
CA ASN A 387 8.41 -27.05 24.77
C ASN A 387 7.71 -28.31 24.23
N PRO A 388 7.43 -28.41 22.92
CA PRO A 388 6.63 -29.51 22.37
C PRO A 388 7.26 -30.89 22.56
N TYR A 389 8.57 -30.98 22.80
CA TYR A 389 9.30 -32.25 23.01
C TYR A 389 9.50 -32.61 24.49
N ALA A 390 9.06 -31.76 25.43
CA ALA A 390 9.08 -32.13 26.84
C ALA A 390 8.07 -33.26 27.10
N SER A 391 8.39 -34.16 28.05
CA SER A 391 7.55 -35.32 28.36
C SER A 391 6.19 -34.97 28.94
N ASN A 392 6.02 -33.73 29.42
CA ASN A 392 4.78 -33.18 29.97
C ASN A 392 4.12 -32.14 29.03
N SER A 393 4.58 -32.01 27.79
CA SER A 393 4.04 -31.04 26.84
C SER A 393 2.65 -31.44 26.35
N ALA A 394 1.85 -30.45 25.98
CA ALA A 394 0.53 -30.69 25.38
C ALA A 394 0.63 -31.34 23.99
N ALA A 395 1.76 -31.13 23.29
CA ALA A 395 2.04 -31.78 22.01
C ALA A 395 2.42 -33.26 22.19
N ASN A 396 2.98 -33.62 23.34
CA ASN A 396 3.51 -34.94 23.67
C ASN A 396 4.47 -35.51 22.60
N ALA A 397 5.26 -34.64 21.95
CA ALA A 397 6.14 -35.03 20.84
C ALA A 397 7.52 -35.52 21.29
N HIS A 398 7.67 -35.97 22.54
CA HIS A 398 8.96 -36.35 23.15
C HIS A 398 9.66 -37.52 22.45
N CYS A 399 8.93 -38.34 21.68
CA CYS A 399 9.50 -39.43 20.89
C CYS A 399 10.13 -38.97 19.56
N ALA A 400 9.87 -37.71 19.14
CA ALA A 400 10.54 -37.08 18.00
C ALA A 400 11.96 -36.65 18.42
N SER A 401 12.88 -37.62 18.48
CA SER A 401 14.29 -37.40 18.81
C SER A 401 15.10 -37.12 17.54
N GLY A 402 15.84 -36.00 17.52
CA GLY A 402 16.70 -35.58 16.39
C GLY A 402 16.18 -34.35 15.63
N ASP A 403 16.91 -33.95 14.59
CA ASP A 403 16.61 -32.78 13.78
C ASP A 403 15.26 -32.92 13.05
N GLN A 404 14.30 -32.07 13.40
CA GLN A 404 12.99 -32.07 12.77
C GLN A 404 13.02 -31.19 11.52
N LYS A 405 12.64 -31.76 10.37
CA LYS A 405 12.46 -30.98 9.15
C LYS A 405 11.11 -30.26 9.22
N THR A 406 11.13 -28.94 9.19
CA THR A 406 9.92 -28.11 9.17
C THR A 406 9.62 -27.65 7.74
N ASN A 407 8.42 -27.97 7.24
CA ASN A 407 7.91 -27.34 6.02
C ASN A 407 7.16 -26.07 6.41
N THR A 408 7.56 -24.94 5.83
CA THR A 408 6.90 -23.66 6.04
C THR A 408 6.13 -23.30 4.78
N TYR A 409 4.81 -23.11 4.93
CA TYR A 409 3.96 -22.55 3.89
C TYR A 409 3.59 -21.14 4.30
N VAL A 410 3.89 -20.17 3.44
CA VAL A 410 3.59 -18.76 3.70
C VAL A 410 2.47 -18.34 2.76
N VAL A 411 1.34 -17.96 3.35
CA VAL A 411 0.26 -17.28 2.65
C VAL A 411 0.35 -15.80 3.00
N ALA A 412 0.91 -15.02 2.09
CA ALA A 412 0.92 -13.57 2.22
C ALA A 412 -0.38 -13.03 1.63
N LEU A 413 -1.28 -12.53 2.49
CA LEU A 413 -2.38 -11.69 2.05
C LEU A 413 -1.77 -10.33 1.70
N ALA A 414 -1.49 -10.10 0.42
CA ALA A 414 -0.88 -8.86 -0.02
C ALA A 414 -1.75 -7.67 0.39
N SER A 415 -1.14 -6.66 1.03
CA SER A 415 -1.74 -5.33 1.00
C SER A 415 -1.84 -4.94 -0.47
N SER A 416 -3.06 -4.70 -0.93
CA SER A 416 -3.34 -4.32 -2.31
C SER A 416 -2.86 -2.89 -2.56
N LEU A 417 -1.53 -2.71 -2.62
CA LEU A 417 -0.99 -1.52 -3.25
C LEU A 417 -1.42 -1.58 -4.71
N PRO A 418 -2.18 -0.59 -5.20
CA PRO A 418 -2.75 -0.67 -6.53
C PRO A 418 -1.62 -0.62 -7.57
N LYS A 419 -1.46 -1.72 -8.29
CA LYS A 419 -0.51 -1.85 -9.40
C LYS A 419 -1.32 -1.95 -10.69
N PHE A 420 -1.09 -1.02 -11.61
CA PHE A 420 -1.73 -1.01 -12.92
C PHE A 420 -0.72 -1.40 -13.99
N GLU A 421 -1.07 -2.35 -14.86
CA GLU A 421 -0.18 -2.87 -15.90
C GLU A 421 -0.73 -2.59 -17.30
N PHE A 422 0.10 -2.00 -18.16
CA PHE A 422 -0.28 -1.62 -19.50
C PHE A 422 0.66 -2.26 -20.53
N ASN A 423 0.12 -2.71 -21.66
CA ASN A 423 0.94 -3.10 -22.79
C ASN A 423 1.24 -1.86 -23.65
N VAL A 424 2.49 -1.40 -23.64
CA VAL A 424 2.95 -0.21 -24.35
C VAL A 424 4.00 -0.63 -25.38
N GLY A 425 3.58 -0.74 -26.64
CA GLY A 425 4.49 -1.12 -27.73
C GLY A 425 5.10 -2.53 -27.56
N GLY A 426 4.33 -3.49 -27.02
CA GLY A 426 4.78 -4.86 -26.80
C GLY A 426 5.53 -5.08 -25.48
N LYS A 427 5.65 -4.05 -24.62
CA LYS A 427 6.25 -4.13 -23.29
C LYS A 427 5.18 -3.97 -22.21
N THR A 428 5.30 -4.73 -21.13
CA THR A 428 4.51 -4.50 -19.91
C THR A 428 5.11 -3.32 -19.15
N VAL A 429 4.29 -2.29 -18.94
CA VAL A 429 4.61 -1.11 -18.14
C VAL A 429 3.77 -1.17 -16.87
N SER A 430 4.41 -1.12 -15.70
CA SER A 430 3.73 -1.10 -14.41
C SER A 430 3.72 0.30 -13.81
N LEU A 431 2.60 0.71 -13.25
CA LEU A 431 2.43 1.97 -12.53
C LEU A 431 1.89 1.72 -11.13
N VAL A 432 2.53 2.32 -10.13
CA VAL A 432 2.11 2.27 -8.72
C VAL A 432 1.98 3.72 -8.21
N PRO A 433 0.77 4.18 -7.85
CA PRO A 433 0.58 5.52 -7.32
C PRO A 433 1.14 5.59 -5.88
N PHE A 434 1.68 6.75 -5.51
CA PHE A 434 2.10 7.01 -4.13
C PHE A 434 2.03 8.51 -3.83
N ALA A 435 1.93 8.86 -2.55
CA ALA A 435 2.03 10.23 -2.09
C ALA A 435 2.93 10.34 -0.84
N LYS A 436 3.44 11.54 -0.59
CA LYS A 436 4.28 11.84 0.57
C LYS A 436 3.94 13.19 1.17
N THR A 437 3.78 13.19 2.48
CA THR A 437 3.76 14.39 3.30
C THR A 437 5.17 14.99 3.42
N ILE A 438 5.34 16.21 2.89
CA ILE A 438 6.67 16.88 2.77
C ILE A 438 6.78 18.21 3.54
N ASN A 439 5.68 18.66 4.15
CA ASN A 439 5.64 19.85 5.00
C ASN A 439 4.38 19.86 5.84
N GLY A 440 4.47 20.13 7.14
CA GLY A 440 3.30 20.15 8.03
C GLY A 440 3.71 20.17 9.49
N VAL A 441 2.72 20.16 10.39
CA VAL A 441 2.94 20.15 11.85
C VAL A 441 3.78 18.92 12.22
N GLY A 442 5.00 19.11 12.73
CA GLY A 442 5.84 18.01 13.22
C GLY A 442 6.75 17.33 12.19
N THR A 443 6.74 17.70 10.90
CA THR A 443 7.72 17.17 9.92
C THR A 443 8.97 18.05 9.83
N ASN A 444 10.15 17.43 9.78
CA ASN A 444 11.42 18.15 9.65
C ASN A 444 11.87 18.13 8.19
N ARG A 445 11.95 19.30 7.55
CA ARG A 445 12.39 19.46 6.15
C ARG A 445 13.90 19.32 5.95
N SER A 446 14.67 19.15 7.02
CA SER A 446 16.11 18.93 6.93
C SER A 446 16.35 17.61 6.20
N ARG A 447 17.32 17.58 5.29
CA ARG A 447 17.64 16.34 4.58
C ARG A 447 17.90 15.20 5.55
N GLY A 448 17.38 14.02 5.20
CA GLY A 448 17.63 12.78 5.92
C GLY A 448 16.71 12.63 7.12
N SER A 449 15.92 13.67 7.42
CA SER A 449 14.76 13.54 8.28
C SER A 449 13.71 12.69 7.58
N TYR A 450 13.04 11.88 8.39
CA TYR A 450 11.92 11.05 7.97
C TYR A 450 10.82 11.89 7.30
N GLN A 451 10.30 11.40 6.18
CA GLN A 451 9.11 11.94 5.51
C GLN A 451 8.12 10.78 5.35
N PRO A 452 6.96 10.83 6.01
CA PRO A 452 6.02 9.74 5.94
C PRO A 452 5.51 9.54 4.51
N THR A 453 5.23 8.28 4.18
CA THR A 453 4.50 7.94 2.95
C THR A 453 3.03 7.96 3.30
N ASP A 454 2.22 8.63 2.49
CA ASP A 454 0.80 8.75 2.74
C ASP A 454 0.14 7.37 2.59
N ALA A 455 -0.65 6.97 3.58
CA ALA A 455 -1.34 5.68 3.53
C ALA A 455 -2.47 5.73 2.48
N ILE A 456 -2.58 4.69 1.67
CA ILE A 456 -3.73 4.52 0.77
C ILE A 456 -4.90 4.01 1.60
N VAL A 457 -5.95 4.82 1.66
CA VAL A 457 -7.17 4.50 2.40
C VAL A 457 -8.17 3.77 1.50
N ASP A 458 -8.33 4.22 0.26
CA ASP A 458 -9.23 3.59 -0.71
C ASP A 458 -8.80 3.85 -2.16
N LEU A 459 -9.27 3.03 -3.10
CA LEU A 459 -9.04 3.14 -4.54
C LEU A 459 -10.34 2.94 -5.31
N TYR A 460 -10.67 3.88 -6.19
CA TYR A 460 -11.82 3.79 -7.08
C TYR A 460 -11.37 3.78 -8.54
N VAL A 461 -11.69 2.72 -9.28
CA VAL A 461 -11.41 2.63 -10.71
C VAL A 461 -12.62 3.09 -11.51
N GLU A 462 -12.51 4.21 -12.23
CA GLU A 462 -13.56 4.73 -13.11
C GLU A 462 -13.58 4.00 -14.46
N SER A 463 -12.41 3.65 -15.00
CA SER A 463 -12.27 2.86 -16.23
C SER A 463 -10.90 2.18 -16.30
N TYR A 464 -10.84 1.02 -16.95
CA TYR A 464 -9.60 0.30 -17.20
C TYR A 464 -9.68 -0.44 -18.54
N SER A 465 -8.63 -0.33 -19.34
CA SER A 465 -8.51 -0.96 -20.66
C SER A 465 -7.04 -1.14 -21.04
N SER A 466 -6.79 -1.89 -22.11
CA SER A 466 -5.45 -2.00 -22.69
C SER A 466 -4.88 -0.67 -23.19
N THR A 467 -5.75 0.32 -23.47
CA THR A 467 -5.37 1.64 -24.01
C THR A 467 -5.35 2.77 -22.98
N GLY A 468 -5.63 2.48 -21.71
CA GLY A 468 -5.67 3.50 -20.67
C GLY A 468 -6.54 3.13 -19.48
N ALA A 469 -6.41 3.93 -18.43
CA ALA A 469 -7.16 3.78 -17.19
C ALA A 469 -7.46 5.14 -16.56
N VAL A 470 -8.56 5.22 -15.84
CA VAL A 470 -8.90 6.36 -15.00
C VAL A 470 -9.25 5.83 -13.62
N PHE A 471 -8.53 6.27 -12.59
CA PHE A 471 -8.78 5.86 -11.21
C PHE A 471 -8.47 6.98 -10.23
N ARG A 472 -8.94 6.83 -8.99
CA ARG A 472 -8.73 7.75 -7.88
C ARG A 472 -8.16 7.01 -6.69
N VAL A 473 -7.17 7.60 -6.06
CA VAL A 473 -6.60 7.10 -4.81
C VAL A 473 -6.95 8.09 -3.71
N ASN A 474 -7.55 7.62 -2.63
CA ASN A 474 -7.72 8.35 -1.38
C ASN A 474 -6.49 8.11 -0.50
N TYR A 475 -5.85 9.19 -0.07
CA TYR A 475 -4.67 9.19 0.78
C TYR A 475 -4.97 9.83 2.13
N GLU A 476 -4.45 9.21 3.18
CA GLU A 476 -4.25 9.81 4.51
C GLU A 476 -2.93 10.58 4.52
N ALA A 477 -2.93 11.79 5.08
CA ALA A 477 -1.72 12.54 5.36
C ALA A 477 -1.04 11.88 6.55
N ASP A 478 0.18 11.41 6.32
CA ASP A 478 0.98 10.57 7.20
C ASP A 478 0.78 9.06 6.99
N GLU A 479 1.78 8.32 7.48
CA GLU A 479 1.85 6.87 7.29
C GLU A 479 0.99 6.14 8.31
N GLN A 480 0.86 6.66 9.56
CA GLN A 480 0.11 6.02 10.65
C GLN A 480 -0.52 7.00 11.66
N GLY A 481 -1.63 6.56 12.27
CA GLY A 481 -2.03 6.97 13.62
C GLY A 481 -2.82 8.26 13.77
N ASN A 482 -3.29 8.88 12.69
CA ASN A 482 -4.02 10.14 12.75
C ASN A 482 -5.55 9.96 12.91
N ASP A 483 -6.38 10.70 12.19
CA ASP A 483 -7.82 10.46 11.98
C ASP A 483 -8.08 9.35 10.97
N PHE A 484 -7.08 9.01 10.13
CA PHE A 484 -7.12 7.90 9.18
C PHE A 484 -8.40 7.93 8.34
N ASP A 485 -8.59 8.98 7.55
CA ASP A 485 -9.79 9.21 6.75
C ASP A 485 -9.46 9.69 5.33
N SER A 486 -9.73 10.94 4.95
CA SER A 486 -9.61 11.42 3.58
C SER A 486 -8.93 12.78 3.52
N ASP A 487 -7.60 12.76 3.57
CA ASP A 487 -6.80 13.96 3.48
C ASP A 487 -6.56 14.44 2.04
N VAL A 488 -6.34 13.54 1.08
CA VAL A 488 -6.17 13.90 -0.34
C VAL A 488 -6.73 12.84 -1.28
N ILE A 489 -7.60 13.24 -2.21
CA ILE A 489 -8.07 12.38 -3.30
C ILE A 489 -7.38 12.79 -4.60
N VAL A 490 -6.65 11.86 -5.21
CA VAL A 490 -5.89 12.09 -6.44
C VAL A 490 -6.45 11.26 -7.58
N LYS A 491 -6.84 11.93 -8.67
CA LYS A 491 -7.24 11.30 -9.93
C LYS A 491 -6.01 11.05 -10.81
N TYR A 492 -5.88 9.83 -11.31
CA TYR A 492 -4.91 9.41 -12.31
C TYR A 492 -5.66 9.13 -13.62
N ASP A 493 -5.24 9.79 -14.69
CA ASP A 493 -5.75 9.58 -16.05
C ASP A 493 -4.57 9.12 -16.93
N ILE A 494 -4.65 7.86 -17.35
CA ILE A 494 -3.62 7.16 -18.09
C ILE A 494 -4.13 6.87 -19.49
N SER A 495 -3.33 7.20 -20.50
CA SER A 495 -3.61 6.85 -21.89
C SER A 495 -2.37 6.24 -22.56
N VAL A 496 -2.60 5.19 -23.34
CA VAL A 496 -1.58 4.49 -24.13
C VAL A 496 -1.89 4.67 -25.60
N ALA A 497 -0.96 5.28 -26.33
CA ALA A 497 -1.09 5.50 -27.77
C ALA A 497 0.28 5.50 -28.44
N SER A 498 0.38 4.89 -29.62
CA SER A 498 1.59 4.90 -30.47
C SER A 498 2.87 4.46 -29.73
N GLY A 499 2.77 3.46 -28.85
CA GLY A 499 3.92 2.97 -28.05
C GLY A 499 4.38 3.93 -26.95
N GLN A 500 3.56 4.91 -26.58
CA GLN A 500 3.80 5.83 -25.47
C GLN A 500 2.67 5.73 -24.45
N LEU A 501 3.02 5.99 -23.19
CA LEU A 501 2.07 6.10 -22.09
C LEU A 501 2.13 7.52 -21.53
N LYS A 502 0.97 8.13 -21.33
CA LYS A 502 0.79 9.44 -20.73
C LYS A 502 0.04 9.27 -19.42
N VAL A 503 0.59 9.80 -18.33
CA VAL A 503 -0.06 9.87 -17.02
C VAL A 503 -0.35 11.32 -16.68
N VAL A 504 -1.60 11.62 -16.31
CA VAL A 504 -2.02 12.89 -15.75
C VAL A 504 -2.45 12.66 -14.31
N VAL A 505 -1.81 13.36 -13.37
CA VAL A 505 -2.09 13.27 -11.93
C VAL A 505 -2.76 14.57 -11.52
N THR A 506 -3.99 14.49 -11.02
CA THR A 506 -4.81 15.65 -10.66
C THR A 506 -5.31 15.50 -9.22
N PRO A 507 -4.89 16.37 -8.27
CA PRO A 507 -5.57 16.45 -6.98
C PRO A 507 -7.01 16.91 -7.20
N THR A 508 -7.96 16.21 -6.60
CA THR A 508 -9.40 16.48 -6.75
C THR A 508 -10.10 16.82 -5.44
N ALA A 509 -9.51 16.44 -4.30
CA ALA A 509 -9.89 16.91 -2.98
C ALA A 509 -8.64 17.02 -2.11
N GLN A 510 -8.64 17.96 -1.17
CA GLN A 510 -7.62 18.14 -0.15
C GLN A 510 -8.28 18.64 1.13
N SER A 511 -8.06 17.92 2.22
CA SER A 511 -8.54 18.22 3.56
C SER A 511 -7.40 18.30 4.59
N THR A 512 -6.16 18.14 4.16
CA THR A 512 -4.98 18.27 5.02
C THR A 512 -4.37 19.68 5.05
N GLY A 513 -3.90 20.10 6.23
CA GLY A 513 -3.06 21.29 6.42
C GLY A 513 -1.58 21.09 6.04
N SER A 514 -1.19 19.86 5.69
CA SER A 514 0.16 19.50 5.26
C SER A 514 0.32 19.58 3.74
N ASN A 515 1.51 19.89 3.24
CA ASN A 515 1.79 19.82 1.81
C ASN A 515 2.05 18.37 1.41
N GLN A 516 1.30 17.91 0.40
CA GLN A 516 1.43 16.59 -0.16
C GLN A 516 2.12 16.62 -1.51
N ASN A 517 3.10 15.74 -1.69
CA ASN A 517 3.71 15.43 -2.97
C ASN A 517 3.03 14.20 -3.56
N LEU A 518 2.29 14.41 -4.65
CA LEU A 518 1.48 13.39 -5.29
C LEU A 518 2.21 12.84 -6.52
N GLY A 519 2.19 11.53 -6.72
CA GLY A 519 2.99 10.93 -7.77
C GLY A 519 2.73 9.46 -8.03
N TYR A 520 3.63 8.88 -8.80
CA TYR A 520 3.62 7.46 -9.14
C TYR A 520 5.03 6.97 -9.43
N VAL A 521 5.24 5.69 -9.20
CA VAL A 521 6.39 4.93 -9.68
C VAL A 521 5.99 4.26 -10.98
N ILE A 522 6.85 4.31 -11.99
CA ILE A 522 6.65 3.61 -13.24
C ILE A 522 7.88 2.76 -13.60
N SER A 523 7.65 1.55 -14.10
CA SER A 523 8.68 0.63 -14.59
C SER A 523 8.29 0.00 -15.93
N GLY A 524 9.28 -0.39 -16.74
CA GLY A 524 9.07 -1.01 -18.06
C GLY A 524 9.02 -0.03 -19.23
N THR A 525 9.33 1.25 -18.99
CA THR A 525 9.41 2.32 -20.00
C THR A 525 10.86 2.65 -20.35
N ASN A 526 11.09 3.67 -21.19
CA ASN A 526 12.42 4.25 -21.40
C ASN A 526 12.76 5.36 -20.39
N ARG A 527 11.89 5.59 -19.39
CA ARG A 527 12.03 6.62 -18.35
C ARG A 527 11.42 6.12 -17.04
N ASP A 528 12.00 5.07 -16.48
CA ASP A 528 11.51 4.48 -15.24
C ASP A 528 11.89 5.32 -14.02
N GLY A 529 11.19 5.10 -12.91
CA GLY A 529 11.44 5.74 -11.62
C GLY A 529 10.23 6.44 -11.03
N ALA A 530 10.50 7.27 -10.03
CA ALA A 530 9.48 8.00 -9.29
C ALA A 530 9.21 9.38 -9.92
N TYR A 531 7.94 9.65 -10.22
CA TYR A 531 7.45 10.91 -10.76
C TYR A 531 6.60 11.60 -9.71
N LEU A 532 7.09 12.72 -9.19
CA LEU A 532 6.38 13.59 -8.26
C LEU A 532 5.93 14.86 -8.98
N ASN A 533 4.68 15.24 -8.80
CA ASN A 533 4.17 16.50 -9.35
C ASN A 533 4.77 17.67 -8.54
N ASN A 534 5.91 18.18 -8.97
CA ASN A 534 6.53 19.37 -8.39
C ASN A 534 6.30 20.55 -9.34
N ASN A 535 5.43 21.48 -8.95
CA ASN A 535 5.18 22.76 -9.63
C ASN A 535 6.37 23.74 -9.54
N SER A 536 7.61 23.27 -9.73
CA SER A 536 8.83 24.10 -9.74
C SER A 536 9.35 24.43 -11.14
N VAL A 537 8.64 24.04 -12.20
CA VAL A 537 8.94 24.53 -13.55
C VAL A 537 8.31 25.91 -13.72
N ALA A 538 9.13 26.93 -14.00
CA ALA A 538 8.64 28.30 -14.20
C ALA A 538 7.50 28.33 -15.24
N ALA A 539 6.34 28.88 -14.87
CA ALA A 539 5.26 29.11 -15.81
C ALA A 539 5.59 30.32 -16.71
N PRO A 540 5.48 30.22 -18.04
CA PRO A 540 5.72 31.36 -18.91
C PRO A 540 4.61 32.41 -18.71
N ALA A 541 4.97 33.66 -18.46
CA ALA A 541 4.05 34.79 -18.52
C ALA A 541 3.97 35.30 -19.97
N VAL A 542 2.80 35.21 -20.60
CA VAL A 542 2.57 35.63 -21.99
C VAL A 542 1.55 36.77 -21.98
N LEU A 543 1.85 37.85 -22.71
CA LEU A 543 0.87 38.94 -22.92
C LEU A 543 -0.33 38.38 -23.72
N PRO A 544 -1.58 38.61 -23.30
CA PRO A 544 -2.74 38.08 -23.99
C PRO A 544 -2.93 38.81 -25.34
N SER A 545 -2.58 38.16 -26.45
CA SER A 545 -3.48 37.93 -27.61
C SER A 545 -2.72 37.75 -28.94
N LEU A 546 -3.16 36.74 -29.71
CA LEU A 546 -3.66 36.88 -31.09
C LEU A 546 -4.03 35.47 -31.61
N SER A 547 -5.26 35.04 -31.36
CA SER A 547 -5.88 33.99 -32.19
C SER A 547 -5.99 34.57 -33.59
N THR A 548 -5.11 34.16 -34.50
CA THR A 548 -5.28 34.43 -35.92
C THR A 548 -6.17 33.34 -36.49
N SER A 549 -7.47 33.62 -36.56
CA SER A 549 -8.41 32.78 -37.29
C SER A 549 -8.17 32.95 -38.78
N SER A 550 -7.99 31.82 -39.48
CA SER A 550 -7.91 31.77 -40.94
C SER A 550 -8.91 30.71 -41.41
N GLY A 551 -10.09 31.15 -41.84
CA GLY A 551 -11.17 30.25 -42.29
C GLY A 551 -11.83 29.47 -41.13
N THR A 552 -12.19 28.20 -41.37
CA THR A 552 -12.86 27.30 -40.39
C THR A 552 -11.92 26.69 -39.34
N THR A 553 -10.65 27.12 -39.28
CA THR A 553 -9.66 26.57 -38.34
C THR A 553 -9.27 27.62 -37.29
N THR A 554 -9.41 27.24 -36.02
CA THR A 554 -8.98 28.03 -34.86
C THR A 554 -7.63 27.52 -34.36
N ASN A 555 -6.64 28.42 -34.26
CA ASN A 555 -5.30 28.08 -33.78
C ASN A 555 -5.10 28.54 -32.33
N TYR A 556 -4.61 27.65 -31.48
CA TYR A 556 -4.21 27.94 -30.10
C TYR A 556 -2.72 27.72 -29.93
N ASP A 557 -2.01 28.75 -29.52
CA ASP A 557 -0.61 28.62 -29.15
C ASP A 557 -0.50 28.27 -27.66
N THR A 558 0.16 27.17 -27.36
CA THR A 558 0.52 26.76 -26.00
C THR A 558 2.03 26.87 -25.81
N TYR A 559 2.43 27.29 -24.61
CA TYR A 559 3.82 27.43 -24.22
C TYR A 559 4.07 26.52 -23.03
N ALA A 560 4.99 25.57 -23.18
CA ALA A 560 5.36 24.64 -22.13
C ALA A 560 6.84 24.78 -21.79
N THR A 561 7.16 24.72 -20.50
CA THR A 561 8.53 24.68 -20.01
C THR A 561 8.91 23.27 -19.59
N GLY A 562 10.14 22.87 -19.89
CA GLY A 562 10.75 21.63 -19.40
C GLY A 562 12.03 21.93 -18.65
N LEU A 563 12.29 21.24 -17.55
CA LEU A 563 13.52 21.37 -16.78
C LEU A 563 14.29 20.05 -16.83
N ASN A 564 15.58 20.12 -17.16
CA ASN A 564 16.52 19.04 -17.00
C ASN A 564 17.35 19.28 -15.74
N VAL A 565 17.07 18.53 -14.68
CA VAL A 565 17.74 18.68 -13.37
C VAL A 565 19.18 18.16 -13.39
N THR A 566 19.53 17.28 -14.32
CA THR A 566 20.90 16.78 -14.50
C THR A 566 21.84 17.88 -14.99
N TYR A 567 21.36 18.73 -15.90
CA TYR A 567 22.18 19.77 -16.54
C TYR A 567 21.77 21.19 -16.15
N TRP A 568 20.78 21.36 -15.27
CA TRP A 568 20.18 22.65 -14.91
C TRP A 568 19.92 23.51 -16.14
N SER A 569 19.31 22.89 -17.14
CA SER A 569 18.92 23.50 -18.41
C SER A 569 17.41 23.43 -18.59
N GLY A 570 16.84 24.46 -19.20
CA GLY A 570 15.41 24.56 -19.47
C GLY A 570 15.12 24.57 -20.97
N GLU A 571 13.94 24.09 -21.35
CA GLU A 571 13.39 24.21 -22.69
C GLU A 571 12.09 24.99 -22.63
N LEU A 572 11.86 25.90 -23.59
CA LEU A 572 10.56 26.52 -23.81
C LEU A 572 10.07 26.08 -25.18
N THR A 573 8.96 25.35 -25.21
CA THR A 573 8.35 24.86 -26.45
C THR A 573 7.07 25.61 -26.72
N LYS A 574 6.97 26.20 -27.93
CA LYS A 574 5.70 26.69 -28.46
C LYS A 574 5.07 25.62 -29.32
N THR A 575 3.82 25.29 -29.03
CA THR A 575 3.03 24.35 -29.82
C THR A 575 1.77 25.04 -30.31
N THR A 576 1.51 24.95 -31.62
CA THR A 576 0.28 25.45 -32.22
C THR A 576 -0.69 24.28 -32.39
N VAL A 577 -1.86 24.41 -31.78
CA VAL A 577 -2.98 23.50 -31.87
C VAL A 577 -3.99 24.09 -32.83
N ALA A 578 -4.09 23.53 -34.04
CA ALA A 578 -5.09 23.88 -35.03
C ALA A 578 -6.32 23.00 -34.85
N ILE A 579 -7.50 23.60 -34.67
CA ILE A 579 -8.78 22.92 -34.57
C ILE A 579 -9.66 23.37 -35.72
N GLY A 580 -9.95 22.46 -36.66
CA GLY A 580 -10.82 22.74 -37.81
C GLY A 580 -11.85 21.65 -38.02
N THR A 581 -12.87 21.94 -38.81
CA THR A 581 -13.92 20.96 -39.17
C THR A 581 -13.75 20.55 -40.62
N ALA A 582 -13.56 19.25 -40.87
CA ALA A 582 -13.56 18.67 -42.22
C ALA A 582 -14.56 17.50 -42.23
N ASN A 583 -15.45 17.45 -43.23
CA ASN A 583 -16.48 16.41 -43.38
C ASN A 583 -17.34 16.16 -42.12
N GLY A 584 -17.65 17.21 -41.35
CA GLY A 584 -18.47 17.09 -40.14
C GLY A 584 -17.77 16.53 -38.90
N ALA A 585 -16.46 16.23 -38.98
CA ALA A 585 -15.64 15.81 -37.85
C ALA A 585 -14.65 16.90 -37.43
N THR A 586 -14.46 17.07 -36.12
CA THR A 586 -13.48 18.00 -35.55
C THR A 586 -12.08 17.40 -35.64
N ASN A 587 -11.21 17.98 -36.46
CA ASN A 587 -9.80 17.60 -36.59
C ASN A 587 -8.92 18.51 -35.73
N LYS A 588 -8.14 17.91 -34.82
CA LYS A 588 -7.16 18.60 -33.98
C LYS A 588 -5.75 18.23 -34.43
N THR A 589 -5.02 19.20 -34.96
CA THR A 589 -3.61 19.03 -35.34
C THR A 589 -2.73 19.79 -34.36
N THR A 590 -1.76 19.12 -33.76
CA THR A 590 -0.82 19.74 -32.81
C THR A 590 0.56 19.74 -33.44
N THR A 591 1.13 20.92 -33.65
CA THR A 591 2.46 21.08 -34.26
C THR A 591 3.37 21.88 -33.34
N THR A 592 4.57 21.38 -33.07
CA THR A 592 5.59 22.19 -32.38
C THR A 592 6.05 23.28 -33.35
N ALA A 593 5.71 24.52 -33.05
CA ALA A 593 6.07 25.67 -33.88
C ALA A 593 7.56 25.98 -33.75
N TRP A 594 8.08 25.98 -32.52
CA TRP A 594 9.51 26.13 -32.25
C TRP A 594 9.88 25.69 -30.84
N LYS A 595 11.18 25.49 -30.63
CA LYS A 595 11.82 25.31 -29.33
C LYS A 595 12.81 26.45 -29.11
N ALA A 596 12.86 27.00 -27.90
CA ALA A 596 13.78 28.10 -27.61
C ALA A 596 15.23 27.64 -27.82
N SER A 597 15.57 26.41 -27.45
CA SER A 597 16.93 25.86 -27.65
C SER A 597 17.43 25.91 -29.10
N THR A 598 16.53 25.82 -30.08
CA THR A 598 16.88 25.90 -31.51
C THR A 598 16.83 27.31 -32.08
N MET A 599 16.27 28.26 -31.33
CA MET A 599 16.03 29.65 -31.76
C MET A 599 16.88 30.67 -31.01
N MET A 600 17.65 30.26 -29.98
CA MET A 600 18.51 31.16 -29.23
C MET A 600 19.61 31.74 -30.13
N PRO A 601 19.85 33.07 -30.10
CA PRO A 601 20.97 33.65 -30.83
C PRO A 601 22.31 33.26 -30.19
N ALA A 602 23.40 33.45 -30.94
CA ALA A 602 24.75 33.25 -30.42
C ALA A 602 24.96 34.07 -29.15
N TRP A 603 25.78 33.56 -28.21
CA TRP A 603 25.92 34.17 -26.89
C TRP A 603 26.44 35.62 -26.92
N THR A 604 27.19 35.99 -27.97
CA THR A 604 27.67 37.35 -28.23
C THR A 604 26.54 38.33 -28.57
N ASP A 605 25.45 37.81 -29.15
CA ASP A 605 24.33 38.59 -29.69
C ASP A 605 23.15 38.65 -28.71
N ARG A 606 23.28 38.00 -27.54
CA ARG A 606 22.25 38.00 -26.50
C ARG A 606 22.23 39.33 -25.73
N THR A 607 21.09 40.00 -25.76
CA THR A 607 20.81 41.15 -24.88
C THR A 607 20.38 40.65 -23.50
N ILE A 608 21.32 40.64 -22.55
CA ILE A 608 21.05 40.32 -21.14
C ILE A 608 21.21 41.60 -20.33
N LEU A 609 20.20 41.97 -19.54
CA LEU A 609 20.14 43.25 -18.83
C LEU A 609 20.14 43.05 -17.32
N ILE A 610 20.74 43.99 -16.60
CA ILE A 610 20.75 44.11 -15.15
C ILE A 610 20.27 45.52 -14.75
N PRO A 611 19.64 45.70 -13.57
CA PRO A 611 19.25 47.03 -13.10
C PRO A 611 20.49 47.91 -12.91
N ALA A 612 20.45 49.21 -13.21
CA ALA A 612 21.54 50.13 -12.87
C ALA A 612 21.84 50.16 -11.35
N VAL A 613 23.06 50.54 -10.97
CA VAL A 613 23.39 50.72 -9.54
C VAL A 613 22.55 51.90 -9.02
N PRO A 614 21.81 51.74 -7.90
CA PRO A 614 20.99 52.81 -7.35
C PRO A 614 21.79 54.11 -7.19
N GLY A 615 21.26 55.24 -7.69
CA GLY A 615 21.91 56.55 -7.62
C GLY A 615 22.92 56.88 -8.73
N THR A 616 23.23 55.96 -9.65
CA THR A 616 24.21 56.18 -10.75
C THR A 616 23.58 56.36 -12.14
N GLY A 617 22.25 56.48 -12.22
CA GLY A 617 21.48 56.66 -13.46
C GLY A 617 20.07 56.06 -13.36
N THR A 618 19.26 56.22 -14.41
CA THR A 618 17.87 55.72 -14.47
C THR A 618 17.75 54.56 -15.48
N GLY A 619 17.47 53.33 -15.02
CA GLY A 619 17.04 52.21 -15.88
C GLY A 619 17.86 50.91 -15.82
N LEU A 620 17.79 50.11 -16.90
CA LEU A 620 18.51 48.85 -17.12
C LEU A 620 19.84 49.09 -17.87
N ARG A 621 20.85 48.25 -17.64
CA ARG A 621 22.13 48.24 -18.38
C ARG A 621 22.52 46.83 -18.79
N SER A 622 23.37 46.66 -19.80
CA SER A 622 23.82 45.33 -20.25
C SER A 622 24.62 44.58 -19.18
N PHE A 623 24.41 43.27 -19.07
CA PHE A 623 25.20 42.37 -18.24
C PHE A 623 26.57 42.13 -18.89
N THR A 624 27.56 42.89 -18.43
CA THR A 624 28.95 42.77 -18.85
C THR A 624 29.85 42.83 -17.62
N TYR A 625 31.05 42.26 -17.70
CA TYR A 625 32.02 42.30 -16.60
C TYR A 625 32.27 43.74 -16.12
N LYS A 626 32.39 44.69 -17.06
CA LYS A 626 32.55 46.12 -16.76
C LYS A 626 31.37 46.70 -15.96
N ASN A 627 30.14 46.29 -16.27
CA ASN A 627 28.94 46.81 -15.61
C ASN A 627 28.63 46.16 -14.25
N LEU A 628 29.44 45.18 -13.83
CA LEU A 628 29.48 44.63 -12.47
C LEU A 628 30.36 45.45 -11.52
N ALA A 629 31.11 46.44 -12.03
CA ALA A 629 31.87 47.38 -11.19
C ALA A 629 30.96 48.04 -10.14
N ASP A 630 31.52 48.28 -8.96
CA ASP A 630 30.87 48.95 -7.83
C ASP A 630 29.61 48.24 -7.30
N ARG A 631 29.41 46.98 -7.67
CA ARG A 631 28.35 46.12 -7.11
C ARG A 631 28.93 45.18 -6.09
N THR A 632 28.26 45.11 -4.95
CA THR A 632 28.53 44.11 -3.92
C THR A 632 27.30 43.25 -3.68
N TYR A 633 27.53 41.97 -3.40
CA TYR A 633 26.54 41.12 -2.78
C TYR A 633 27.15 40.57 -1.49
N ASP A 634 26.45 40.77 -0.36
CA ASP A 634 26.93 40.37 0.96
C ASP A 634 28.35 40.90 1.28
N GLY A 635 28.57 42.19 1.02
CA GLY A 635 29.85 42.87 1.22
C GLY A 635 30.97 42.50 0.24
N LYS A 636 30.75 41.55 -0.68
CA LYS A 636 31.77 41.09 -1.65
C LYS A 636 31.58 41.73 -3.02
N PRO A 637 32.63 42.33 -3.62
CA PRO A 637 32.54 42.86 -4.98
C PRO A 637 32.21 41.76 -6.00
N LEU A 638 31.22 42.00 -6.86
CA LEU A 638 30.79 41.02 -7.85
C LEU A 638 31.88 40.71 -8.87
N GLN A 639 32.70 41.70 -9.27
CA GLN A 639 33.82 41.50 -10.20
C GLN A 639 34.92 40.58 -9.67
N THR A 640 35.01 40.38 -8.35
CA THR A 640 35.95 39.43 -7.76
C THR A 640 35.48 37.98 -7.91
N ASN A 641 34.17 37.75 -7.97
CA ASN A 641 33.58 36.42 -8.00
C ASN A 641 33.08 36.01 -9.40
N LEU A 642 32.70 36.99 -10.22
CA LEU A 642 32.30 36.86 -11.61
C LEU A 642 33.32 37.58 -12.50
N ASP A 643 34.44 36.91 -12.79
CA ASP A 643 35.41 37.35 -13.80
C ASP A 643 34.80 37.37 -15.21
N ALA A 644 35.56 37.89 -16.19
CA ALA A 644 35.08 38.05 -17.56
C ALA A 644 34.65 36.71 -18.18
N ASP A 645 35.39 35.63 -17.95
CA ASP A 645 35.08 34.30 -18.47
C ASP A 645 33.80 33.72 -17.86
N LYS A 646 33.58 33.90 -16.55
CA LYS A 646 32.32 33.50 -15.89
C LYS A 646 31.15 34.32 -16.40
N VAL A 647 31.34 35.62 -16.67
CA VAL A 647 30.29 36.46 -17.25
C VAL A 647 29.94 35.99 -18.66
N ASP A 648 30.93 35.67 -19.50
CA ASP A 648 30.69 35.17 -20.86
C ASP A 648 30.07 33.77 -20.84
N PHE A 649 30.52 32.89 -19.95
CA PHE A 649 29.87 31.60 -19.69
C PHE A 649 28.39 31.78 -19.30
N LEU A 650 28.06 32.70 -18.39
CA LEU A 650 26.68 33.00 -17.98
C LEU A 650 25.84 33.59 -19.12
N LYS A 651 26.47 34.32 -20.05
CA LYS A 651 25.82 34.80 -21.28
C LYS A 651 25.59 33.68 -22.29
N GLY A 652 26.29 32.56 -22.19
CA GLY A 652 26.06 31.37 -23.01
C GLY A 652 27.29 30.87 -23.75
N ASP A 653 28.49 31.40 -23.50
CA ASP A 653 29.71 30.82 -24.07
C ASP A 653 29.91 29.40 -23.51
N ALA A 654 30.07 28.44 -24.40
CA ALA A 654 30.26 27.03 -24.06
C ALA A 654 31.73 26.58 -24.21
N SER A 655 32.63 27.47 -24.64
CA SER A 655 34.04 27.16 -24.96
C SER A 655 34.82 26.53 -23.78
N LYS A 656 34.41 26.82 -22.54
CA LYS A 656 35.05 26.35 -21.29
C LYS A 656 34.18 25.36 -20.50
N GLU A 657 33.15 24.79 -21.12
CA GLU A 657 32.31 23.75 -20.51
C GLU A 657 33.03 22.43 -20.34
N SER A 658 32.73 21.74 -19.24
CA SER A 658 33.34 20.46 -18.82
C SER A 658 34.84 20.53 -18.49
N SER A 659 35.53 21.63 -18.81
CA SER A 659 36.93 21.86 -18.46
C SER A 659 37.07 22.76 -17.22
N LEU A 660 36.45 23.94 -17.23
CA LEU A 660 36.46 24.89 -16.10
C LEU A 660 35.07 25.12 -15.51
N TYR A 661 34.02 24.97 -16.33
CA TYR A 661 32.63 25.24 -15.93
C TYR A 661 31.72 24.04 -16.19
N ARG A 662 30.57 23.99 -15.50
CA ARG A 662 29.62 22.88 -15.60
C ARG A 662 29.13 22.67 -17.05
N LYS A 663 28.94 21.41 -17.45
CA LYS A 663 28.34 21.04 -18.73
C LYS A 663 26.87 21.47 -18.77
N ARG A 664 26.44 22.12 -19.85
CA ARG A 664 25.04 22.40 -20.17
C ARG A 664 24.68 21.52 -21.38
N SER A 665 23.65 20.70 -21.29
CA SER A 665 23.25 19.87 -22.44
C SER A 665 22.64 20.73 -23.55
N ALA A 666 23.14 20.58 -24.77
CA ALA A 666 22.33 20.78 -25.96
C ALA A 666 21.40 19.56 -26.10
N ALA A 667 20.11 19.79 -26.32
CA ALA A 667 19.11 18.73 -26.40
C ALA A 667 19.32 17.84 -27.65
N ASN A 668 19.94 16.65 -27.46
CA ASN A 668 19.65 15.36 -28.12
C ASN A 668 20.92 14.49 -28.28
N ALA A 669 20.92 13.31 -27.66
CA ALA A 669 21.49 12.08 -28.20
C ALA A 669 20.86 10.86 -27.48
N LEU A 670 20.27 9.96 -28.28
CA LEU A 670 19.67 8.67 -27.91
C LEU A 670 20.73 7.55 -28.04
N GLU A 671 20.74 6.59 -27.13
CA GLU A 671 21.33 5.24 -27.33
C GLU A 671 20.31 4.23 -26.75
N GLY A 672 19.94 3.06 -27.29
CA GLY A 672 20.28 2.26 -28.46
C GLY A 672 19.75 0.83 -28.16
N ALA A 673 18.94 0.23 -29.03
CA ALA A 673 18.33 -1.10 -28.83
C ALA A 673 19.29 -2.24 -29.21
N THR A 674 19.41 -3.31 -28.41
CA THR A 674 19.70 -4.71 -28.83
C THR A 674 19.91 -5.64 -27.62
N GLY A 675 18.96 -6.52 -27.32
CA GLY A 675 19.13 -7.62 -26.36
C GLY A 675 17.98 -8.63 -26.46
N ASP A 676 18.25 -9.84 -26.95
CA ASP A 676 17.24 -10.90 -27.14
C ASP A 676 16.79 -11.50 -25.78
N TYR A 677 15.69 -10.96 -25.26
CA TYR A 677 15.09 -11.36 -23.97
C TYR A 677 14.48 -12.77 -24.01
N ALA A 678 14.00 -13.21 -25.17
CA ALA A 678 13.32 -14.51 -25.29
C ALA A 678 14.30 -15.66 -25.01
N THR A 679 15.51 -15.55 -25.54
CA THR A 679 16.60 -16.50 -25.27
C THR A 679 17.02 -16.49 -23.80
N PHE A 680 17.09 -15.31 -23.16
CA PHE A 680 17.38 -15.20 -21.74
C PHE A 680 16.32 -15.91 -20.87
N LYS A 681 15.03 -15.68 -21.12
CA LYS A 681 13.93 -16.31 -20.38
C LYS A 681 13.94 -17.84 -20.52
N ALA A 682 14.19 -18.35 -21.74
CA ALA A 682 14.29 -19.79 -21.99
C ALA A 682 15.47 -20.46 -21.25
N ASN A 683 16.59 -19.75 -21.11
CA ASN A 683 17.75 -20.23 -20.35
C ASN A 683 17.49 -20.18 -18.84
N GLN A 684 16.84 -19.12 -18.35
CA GLN A 684 16.49 -18.98 -16.93
C GLN A 684 15.49 -20.04 -16.44
N ALA A 685 14.62 -20.57 -17.30
CA ALA A 685 13.71 -21.66 -16.96
C ALA A 685 14.43 -23.00 -16.66
N ARG A 686 15.72 -23.13 -17.03
CA ARG A 686 16.54 -24.33 -16.77
C ARG A 686 17.37 -24.21 -15.49
N VAL A 687 17.38 -23.05 -14.86
CA VAL A 687 18.10 -22.78 -13.62
C VAL A 687 17.25 -23.26 -12.44
N ALA A 688 17.88 -23.84 -11.42
CA ALA A 688 17.16 -24.30 -10.23
C ALA A 688 16.42 -23.14 -9.55
N PRO A 689 15.15 -23.31 -9.16
CA PRO A 689 14.36 -22.24 -8.53
C PRO A 689 14.94 -21.91 -7.15
N MET A 690 14.88 -20.62 -6.78
CA MET A 690 15.51 -20.07 -5.58
C MET A 690 14.52 -19.22 -4.76
N VAL A 691 14.69 -19.21 -3.44
CA VAL A 691 14.01 -18.31 -2.49
C VAL A 691 15.08 -17.46 -1.80
N TYR A 692 14.88 -16.14 -1.75
CA TYR A 692 15.82 -15.21 -1.14
C TYR A 692 15.16 -14.50 0.04
N VAL A 693 15.84 -14.45 1.19
CA VAL A 693 15.27 -13.92 2.43
C VAL A 693 16.29 -13.02 3.10
N GLY A 694 15.94 -11.75 3.29
CA GLY A 694 16.67 -10.88 4.21
C GLY A 694 16.40 -11.35 5.63
N ALA A 695 17.44 -11.74 6.35
CA ALA A 695 17.34 -12.20 7.71
C ALA A 695 18.00 -11.18 8.65
N ASN A 696 17.26 -10.86 9.70
CA ASN A 696 17.70 -9.94 10.74
C ASN A 696 18.82 -10.53 11.64
N ASP A 697 19.51 -11.56 11.17
CA ASP A 697 20.71 -12.18 11.74
C ASP A 697 22.00 -11.68 11.06
N GLY A 698 21.88 -10.67 10.20
CA GLY A 698 23.00 -10.02 9.53
C GLY A 698 23.14 -10.36 8.05
N MET A 699 22.33 -11.28 7.53
CA MET A 699 22.54 -11.88 6.21
C MET A 699 21.30 -11.81 5.31
N LEU A 700 21.53 -11.77 4.01
CA LEU A 700 20.57 -12.22 3.00
C LEU A 700 20.88 -13.68 2.67
N HIS A 701 19.90 -14.58 2.79
CA HIS A 701 20.05 -15.99 2.47
C HIS A 701 19.39 -16.33 1.13
N GLY A 702 20.04 -17.20 0.34
CA GLY A 702 19.47 -17.79 -0.88
C GLY A 702 19.33 -19.30 -0.74
N PHE A 703 18.11 -19.82 -0.78
CA PHE A 703 17.78 -21.24 -0.65
C PHE A 703 17.32 -21.83 -1.99
N ASN A 704 17.72 -23.07 -2.27
CA ASN A 704 17.14 -23.83 -3.36
C ASN A 704 15.68 -24.17 -3.04
N ALA A 705 14.74 -23.71 -3.85
CA ALA A 705 13.31 -23.80 -3.56
C ALA A 705 12.79 -25.25 -3.53
N ASN A 706 13.44 -26.16 -4.27
CA ASN A 706 13.01 -27.57 -4.33
C ASN A 706 13.49 -28.39 -3.13
N THR A 707 14.61 -27.99 -2.51
CA THR A 707 15.27 -28.81 -1.47
C THR A 707 15.36 -28.12 -0.12
N GLY A 708 15.10 -26.81 -0.05
CA GLY A 708 15.29 -25.98 1.13
C GLY A 708 16.77 -25.79 1.52
N LYS A 709 17.72 -26.30 0.74
CA LYS A 709 19.14 -26.19 1.04
C LYS A 709 19.64 -24.78 0.75
N GLU A 710 20.30 -24.17 1.73
CA GLU A 710 21.00 -22.90 1.54
C GLU A 710 22.09 -23.06 0.46
N THR A 711 22.03 -22.19 -0.55
CA THR A 711 22.95 -22.17 -1.69
C THR A 711 24.01 -21.09 -1.50
N PHE A 712 23.64 -19.94 -0.94
CA PHE A 712 24.58 -18.91 -0.50
C PHE A 712 23.95 -18.03 0.58
N ALA A 713 24.79 -17.27 1.28
CA ALA A 713 24.39 -16.14 2.10
C ALA A 713 25.28 -14.93 1.78
N PHE A 714 24.73 -13.73 1.88
CA PHE A 714 25.41 -12.46 1.61
C PHE A 714 25.29 -11.56 2.84
N ILE A 715 26.42 -11.01 3.30
CA ILE A 715 26.47 -10.04 4.40
C ILE A 715 26.76 -8.67 3.78
N PRO A 716 25.81 -7.71 3.83
CA PRO A 716 26.04 -6.36 3.33
C PRO A 716 27.13 -5.64 4.11
N THR A 717 27.92 -4.81 3.44
CA THR A 717 29.10 -4.17 4.04
C THR A 717 28.74 -3.31 5.26
N ALA A 718 27.59 -2.63 5.28
CA ALA A 718 27.19 -1.79 6.42
C ALA A 718 26.79 -2.58 7.68
N VAL A 719 26.52 -3.89 7.55
CA VAL A 719 26.19 -4.77 8.67
C VAL A 719 27.44 -5.31 9.37
N ILE A 720 28.54 -5.49 8.64
CA ILE A 720 29.79 -6.13 9.13
C ILE A 720 30.33 -5.50 10.44
N PRO A 721 30.41 -4.17 10.61
CA PRO A 721 30.97 -3.58 11.83
C PRO A 721 30.20 -3.91 13.11
N ASN A 722 28.91 -4.25 12.98
CA ASN A 722 28.04 -4.57 14.11
C ASN A 722 27.82 -6.08 14.28
N LEU A 723 28.24 -6.90 13.32
CA LEU A 723 28.00 -8.35 13.30
C LEU A 723 28.55 -9.07 14.54
N TYR A 724 29.65 -8.56 15.13
CA TYR A 724 30.21 -9.13 16.37
C TYR A 724 29.22 -9.09 17.55
N GLN A 725 28.24 -8.19 17.52
CA GLN A 725 27.25 -8.07 18.58
C GLN A 725 26.36 -9.30 18.66
N LEU A 726 26.01 -9.91 17.50
CA LEU A 726 25.25 -11.17 17.43
C LEU A 726 25.93 -12.33 18.16
N ALA A 727 27.26 -12.29 18.31
CA ALA A 727 28.05 -13.31 18.97
C ALA A 727 28.24 -13.08 20.48
N ARG A 728 27.71 -11.98 21.05
CA ARG A 728 27.84 -11.70 22.49
C ARG A 728 27.02 -12.70 23.28
N SER A 729 27.61 -13.25 24.36
CA SER A 729 26.90 -14.15 25.28
C SER A 729 25.71 -13.49 25.99
N THR A 730 25.65 -12.16 26.00
CA THR A 730 24.56 -11.34 26.56
C THR A 730 23.64 -10.76 25.50
N TYR A 731 23.69 -11.24 24.25
CA TYR A 731 22.83 -10.75 23.18
C TYR A 731 21.36 -11.08 23.51
N ASN A 732 20.49 -10.06 23.44
CA ASN A 732 19.08 -10.10 23.85
C ASN A 732 18.83 -10.22 25.38
N ASP A 733 19.82 -9.83 26.19
CA ASP A 733 19.65 -9.58 27.63
C ASP A 733 19.04 -8.17 27.84
N ALA A 734 17.88 -8.11 28.49
CA ALA A 734 17.13 -6.89 28.76
C ALA A 734 17.91 -5.85 29.60
N SER A 735 18.97 -6.26 30.31
CA SER A 735 19.78 -5.38 31.15
C SER A 735 21.03 -4.82 30.45
N ALA A 736 21.39 -5.31 29.25
CA ALA A 736 22.70 -5.01 28.64
C ALA A 736 22.71 -4.83 27.11
N SER A 737 21.88 -5.54 26.33
CA SER A 737 21.89 -5.42 24.86
C SER A 737 20.65 -6.07 24.23
N LEU A 738 19.70 -5.26 23.75
CA LEU A 738 18.57 -5.73 22.92
C LEU A 738 19.02 -6.04 21.48
N HIS A 739 18.20 -6.78 20.74
CA HIS A 739 18.45 -7.10 19.32
C HIS A 739 18.62 -5.83 18.49
N THR A 740 19.66 -5.77 17.67
CA THR A 740 19.88 -4.69 16.71
C THR A 740 19.42 -5.17 15.34
N TYR A 741 18.64 -4.35 14.63
CA TYR A 741 18.21 -4.70 13.28
C TYR A 741 19.43 -4.81 12.34
N TYR A 742 19.39 -5.70 11.34
CA TYR A 742 20.43 -5.85 10.30
C TYR A 742 19.83 -5.90 8.88
N VAL A 743 19.69 -7.08 8.25
CA VAL A 743 19.03 -7.21 6.93
C VAL A 743 17.54 -7.43 7.14
N ASP A 744 16.83 -6.35 7.46
CA ASP A 744 15.39 -6.36 7.76
C ASP A 744 14.51 -6.11 6.50
N GLY A 745 15.15 -5.89 5.34
CA GLY A 745 14.50 -5.72 4.04
C GLY A 745 14.08 -7.02 3.37
N SER A 746 12.88 -7.02 2.79
CA SER A 746 12.51 -8.02 1.77
C SER A 746 13.19 -7.66 0.45
N PRO A 747 13.98 -8.56 -0.16
CA PRO A 747 14.65 -8.29 -1.43
C PRO A 747 13.66 -8.25 -2.59
N VAL A 748 14.00 -7.48 -3.63
CA VAL A 748 13.27 -7.44 -4.91
C VAL A 748 14.11 -8.04 -6.00
N ILE A 749 13.49 -8.81 -6.89
CA ILE A 749 14.16 -9.45 -8.01
C ILE A 749 13.53 -8.96 -9.31
N ALA A 750 14.36 -8.56 -10.28
CA ALA A 750 13.93 -8.19 -11.61
C ALA A 750 14.92 -8.64 -12.69
N ASP A 751 14.42 -8.79 -13.91
CA ASP A 751 15.27 -8.99 -15.08
C ASP A 751 15.68 -7.62 -15.64
N VAL A 752 16.97 -7.31 -15.63
CA VAL A 752 17.55 -6.01 -15.97
C VAL A 752 18.48 -6.16 -17.17
N PHE A 753 18.43 -5.21 -18.11
CA PHE A 753 19.33 -5.19 -19.25
C PHE A 753 20.51 -4.25 -19.01
N PHE A 754 21.71 -4.81 -18.81
CA PHE A 754 22.95 -4.04 -18.70
C PHE A 754 24.14 -4.80 -19.28
N GLY A 755 25.19 -4.09 -19.71
CA GLY A 755 26.35 -4.72 -20.34
C GLY A 755 26.03 -5.48 -21.64
N GLN A 756 25.02 -5.02 -22.38
CA GLN A 756 24.50 -5.66 -23.61
C GLN A 756 23.90 -7.07 -23.39
N GLN A 757 23.54 -7.43 -22.16
CA GLN A 757 22.96 -8.73 -21.83
C GLN A 757 21.79 -8.57 -20.83
N TRP A 758 20.81 -9.46 -20.93
CA TRP A 758 19.77 -9.60 -19.90
C TRP A 758 20.33 -10.36 -18.71
N ARG A 759 20.00 -9.87 -17.51
CA ARG A 759 20.55 -10.31 -16.22
C ARG A 759 19.41 -10.39 -15.21
N LYS A 760 19.43 -11.34 -14.29
CA LYS A 760 18.51 -11.38 -13.15
C LYS A 760 19.18 -10.72 -11.95
N VAL A 761 18.62 -9.62 -11.46
CA VAL A 761 19.20 -8.80 -10.40
C VAL A 761 18.33 -8.86 -9.17
N LEU A 762 18.95 -9.07 -8.02
CA LEU A 762 18.36 -8.95 -6.69
C LEU A 762 18.81 -7.64 -6.06
N ILE A 763 17.88 -6.83 -5.57
CA ILE A 763 18.17 -5.62 -4.79
C ILE A 763 17.63 -5.80 -3.37
N GLY A 764 18.48 -5.59 -2.37
CA GLY A 764 18.12 -5.64 -0.96
C GLY A 764 18.33 -4.31 -0.26
N THR A 765 17.60 -4.11 0.84
CA THR A 765 17.78 -2.98 1.76
C THR A 765 17.94 -3.49 3.18
N LEU A 766 18.54 -2.67 4.04
CA LEU A 766 18.71 -3.01 5.45
C LEU A 766 17.52 -2.58 6.34
N ARG A 767 16.58 -1.78 5.82
CA ARG A 767 15.46 -1.20 6.61
C ARG A 767 15.91 -0.68 7.98
N GLY A 768 15.42 -1.28 9.08
CA GLY A 768 15.77 -0.89 10.44
C GLY A 768 17.25 -1.08 10.78
N GLY A 769 17.96 -1.92 10.03
CA GLY A 769 19.32 -2.34 10.36
C GLY A 769 20.46 -1.62 9.68
N GLY A 770 20.17 -0.62 8.86
CA GLY A 770 21.22 0.24 8.33
C GLY A 770 20.82 1.10 7.14
N ARG A 771 21.76 1.95 6.74
CA ARG A 771 21.63 2.94 5.66
C ARG A 771 22.36 2.47 4.40
N GLU A 772 21.93 1.32 3.89
CA GLU A 772 22.53 0.69 2.71
C GLU A 772 21.45 0.08 1.81
N VAL A 773 21.70 0.18 0.50
CA VAL A 773 21.02 -0.60 -0.55
C VAL A 773 22.12 -1.33 -1.30
N PHE A 774 21.90 -2.60 -1.62
CA PHE A 774 22.87 -3.40 -2.36
C PHE A 774 22.18 -4.14 -3.51
N ALA A 775 22.93 -4.46 -4.56
CA ALA A 775 22.45 -5.24 -5.68
C ALA A 775 23.37 -6.40 -6.02
N LEU A 776 22.78 -7.57 -6.27
CA LEU A 776 23.44 -8.80 -6.69
C LEU A 776 22.94 -9.20 -8.08
N ASP A 777 23.84 -9.58 -8.98
CA ASP A 777 23.50 -10.36 -10.18
C ASP A 777 23.36 -11.82 -9.76
N ILE A 778 22.12 -12.31 -9.83
CA ILE A 778 21.70 -13.67 -9.49
C ILE A 778 21.25 -14.45 -10.74
N THR A 779 21.74 -14.04 -11.93
CA THR A 779 21.49 -14.76 -13.19
C THR A 779 21.92 -16.23 -13.11
N ASP A 780 22.99 -16.50 -12.36
CA ASP A 780 23.41 -17.83 -11.92
C ASP A 780 23.39 -17.88 -10.38
N PRO A 781 22.42 -18.59 -9.77
CA PRO A 781 22.27 -18.64 -8.32
C PRO A 781 23.36 -19.46 -7.60
N THR A 782 24.18 -20.21 -8.34
CA THR A 782 25.34 -20.92 -7.78
C THR A 782 26.59 -20.03 -7.70
N SER A 783 26.58 -18.89 -8.38
CA SER A 783 27.67 -17.92 -8.40
C SER A 783 27.15 -16.48 -8.46
N PRO A 784 26.45 -16.02 -7.40
CA PRO A 784 25.94 -14.65 -7.35
C PRO A 784 27.10 -13.64 -7.33
N LYS A 785 26.91 -12.49 -7.98
CA LYS A 785 27.94 -11.43 -8.07
C LYS A 785 27.43 -10.14 -7.47
N LEU A 786 28.24 -9.53 -6.61
CA LEU A 786 27.96 -8.17 -6.14
C LEU A 786 28.10 -7.19 -7.30
N LEU A 787 27.01 -6.47 -7.61
CA LEU A 787 27.03 -5.41 -8.61
C LEU A 787 27.50 -4.11 -7.98
N TRP A 788 26.90 -3.73 -6.86
CA TRP A 788 27.22 -2.54 -6.11
C TRP A 788 26.59 -2.58 -4.71
N GLU A 789 27.16 -1.77 -3.83
CA GLU A 789 26.58 -1.37 -2.55
C GLU A 789 26.59 0.15 -2.53
N PHE A 790 25.49 0.74 -2.08
CA PHE A 790 25.40 2.19 -1.86
C PHE A 790 25.14 2.44 -0.39
N THR A 791 26.09 3.13 0.24
CA THR A 791 25.97 3.66 1.59
C THR A 791 25.85 5.18 1.56
N GLY A 792 25.59 5.79 2.72
CA GLY A 792 25.69 7.24 2.86
C GLY A 792 27.08 7.81 2.54
N ALA A 793 28.16 7.01 2.58
CA ALA A 793 29.51 7.46 2.28
C ALA A 793 29.83 7.51 0.78
N ASP A 794 29.11 6.72 -0.03
CA ASP A 794 29.27 6.68 -1.49
C ASP A 794 28.62 7.89 -2.18
N ILE A 795 27.81 8.64 -1.43
CA ILE A 795 27.35 9.97 -1.81
C ILE A 795 28.43 10.97 -1.37
N ARG A 796 29.47 11.21 -2.18
CA ARG A 796 30.51 12.18 -1.82
C ARG A 796 30.10 13.65 -2.01
N THR A 797 30.35 14.40 -0.95
CA THR A 797 30.42 15.86 -0.82
C THR A 797 31.64 16.45 -1.56
N ASN A 798 31.48 17.68 -2.02
CA ASN A 798 32.53 18.53 -2.59
C ASN A 798 33.64 18.83 -1.54
N PRO A 799 34.95 18.70 -1.85
CA PRO A 799 36.02 19.03 -0.91
C PRO A 799 36.41 20.53 -0.95
N ALA A 800 36.80 21.02 0.24
CA ALA A 800 37.51 22.27 0.58
C ALA A 800 36.69 23.58 0.72
N ASN A 801 36.39 23.94 1.97
CA ASN A 801 36.89 25.21 2.52
C ASN A 801 36.93 25.17 4.06
N GLY A 802 38.10 25.46 4.62
CA GLY A 802 38.29 25.71 6.04
C GLY A 802 37.71 27.07 6.45
N SER A 803 37.13 27.07 7.66
CA SER A 803 36.88 28.17 8.61
C SER A 803 36.01 29.38 8.17
N ALA A 804 34.77 29.36 8.72
CA ALA A 804 34.01 30.40 9.45
C ALA A 804 34.02 31.85 8.89
N GLN A 805 32.91 32.55 8.69
CA GLN A 805 31.54 32.50 9.21
C GLN A 805 30.68 33.37 8.27
N GLY A 806 29.37 33.06 8.11
CA GLY A 806 28.44 34.13 7.70
C GLY A 806 27.19 33.82 6.90
N VAL A 807 26.94 32.61 6.37
CA VAL A 807 25.62 32.24 5.79
C VAL A 807 25.39 30.74 5.98
N THR A 808 24.53 30.35 6.93
CA THR A 808 24.25 28.95 7.26
C THR A 808 23.21 28.35 6.32
N ASN A 809 23.59 28.06 5.07
CA ASN A 809 22.79 27.19 4.20
C ASN A 809 23.62 25.95 3.87
N SER A 810 23.74 25.06 4.86
CA SER A 810 24.38 23.76 4.73
C SER A 810 23.47 22.79 3.97
N ARG A 811 23.32 23.00 2.65
CA ARG A 811 22.93 21.91 1.74
C ARG A 811 24.14 20.99 1.53
N SER A 812 24.51 20.23 2.55
CA SER A 812 25.37 19.05 2.39
C SER A 812 24.46 17.84 2.33
N ASP A 813 23.75 17.78 1.21
CA ASP A 813 22.79 16.75 0.99
C ASP A 813 23.63 15.52 0.52
N SER A 814 24.05 14.62 1.43
CA SER A 814 24.83 13.43 1.02
C SER A 814 24.69 12.14 1.86
N THR A 815 23.50 11.69 2.28
CA THR A 815 23.33 10.33 2.83
C THR A 815 22.07 9.62 2.31
N LEU A 816 22.16 8.29 2.15
CA LEU A 816 21.06 7.35 2.01
C LEU A 816 20.42 7.18 3.40
N GLY A 817 19.12 7.43 3.56
CA GLY A 817 18.41 7.18 4.82
C GLY A 817 18.19 5.69 5.08
N ASN A 818 17.55 5.32 6.20
CA ASN A 818 17.06 3.95 6.36
C ASN A 818 15.96 3.69 5.31
N SER A 819 16.11 2.62 4.53
CA SER A 819 15.30 2.38 3.34
C SER A 819 14.20 1.38 3.64
N PHE A 820 13.04 1.86 4.11
CA PHE A 820 11.87 1.04 4.45
C PHE A 820 10.94 0.77 3.28
N GLY A 821 11.06 1.53 2.19
CA GLY A 821 10.40 1.23 0.94
C GLY A 821 11.01 -0.01 0.29
N THR A 822 10.16 -0.81 -0.34
CA THR A 822 10.58 -1.91 -1.21
C THR A 822 11.41 -1.33 -2.36
N PRO A 823 12.70 -1.71 -2.54
CA PRO A 823 13.53 -1.17 -3.61
C PRO A 823 12.92 -1.49 -4.98
N LEU A 824 12.93 -0.53 -5.89
CA LEU A 824 12.36 -0.66 -7.24
C LEU A 824 13.51 -0.83 -8.23
N VAL A 825 13.41 -1.87 -9.07
CA VAL A 825 14.45 -2.24 -10.07
C VAL A 825 13.95 -1.97 -11.47
#